data_AF-A0A412I8T9-F1
#
_entry.id   AF-A0A412I8T9-F1
#
_cell.length_a   1.000
_cell.length_b   1.000
_cell.length_c   1.000
_cell.angle_alpha   90.00
_cell.angle_beta   90.00
_cell.angle_gamma   90.00
#
_symmetry.space_group_name_H-M   'P 1'
#
loop_
_entity.id
_entity.type
_entity.pdbx_description
1 polymer ?
#
loop_
_entity_poly.entity_id
_entity_poly.type
_entity_poly.pdbx_seq_one_letter_code
_entity_poly.pdbx_strand_id
1 'polypeptide(L)'
;MKQIIKLTAFLGCLLFIIGSCEKDTEPTWVAPEMTLEVVAQSTITRKEATLQGNIGKNELDITECGFAYSKTKALLEKKVFTDSNVKKVPVENTSGTCRVELEGLEPGTNYFYCIYITCGNTTVISADILQFSTTANNAPELSEVSMLTEADNQSLSIQSSIVSIGAESITLCGFCYAKGADKDPTLADLMANIPEDEMPDINQAEKKFSATIDGLEASTEYSVRAYAMNDAGSVGYGPKTVLRTANAEKPTVRTYEDADVRGDYAVVSAEIIDEGTAKVTTRGFCWSSTNASPMLGACEGNVEVALNDSKIFASEITKLKEGTTYYVRSYAINEKGTGYGNKVTITTTSVTEATVTLADVYNITTTTAQLAASIGSNGNGTINERGFCWSSSSQKPEIGATGCESHAIEGENFTLVLSNLKSNQTPYWVVAYVKNEKGIAYSEVKSFETQVLDVPELATPTIPEANITISSALFNSSIVSNNNSDIKAKGFCYSSTNNKPTIEDNPQPIEGNTFSLQVNELKYGTTYYVRAYATNGVGTGYSTSVSFTTTNILIPTLNHVAISSITTDGATFTATITSTNNGTIKEKGFCWSTTNSNPTYEDSKQLIDDKNTTFAYKLSGLTNGTRYYVRAFAKNEAGISYTGTQEFVTTALSVPNLSMPSVSDITTTSAKVVSSIESNGNATVSEKGFCWNTTGTPDLKTSKKVEGDQFTLVLNELEFGKTYYVWAYAKNSVGVGYSQANTFTTVSIQEPSLEYYVNISNVGISEATFTSTISSANNGTISKKGFCWSTTNSNPTITDSKQLIEDKAMTFTYKLTGLTNGTRYYVRAFAENEAGISYTSSSEFTTTALNAPTLSMPIVNSTTINSAYVFSSINDNGNSTVTEKGFCWNTTGNAPDLKTDASQKVTGDQFNLTITGLTFGKTYYVWAYATNGVGTGFSEPQTFTTTNITTPEMYSTDISAITTTSATLSTTIYNTNNGKISQKGFCWSSTNSEPTIADSHKDITTDGNTFSHSLTGLQPGVTYYVRAYSKNEAGLAYNSMTSFTTTATYEPSVGDLSVNEITLNSAKVTARINSNGNLTITKAGFYWSKTNNTPGAADNVKEWKNPTNNLLTFEMTELQENTTYYIRAFATNSKGTVVTSTYTFTTPINPVPGDDDMENPGN
;
A
#
# COMPACT_ATOMS: atom_id res chain seq x y z
N MET A 1 44.21 12.04 29.37
CA MET A 1 45.66 11.80 29.58
C MET A 1 45.75 10.63 30.56
N LYS A 2 46.26 9.43 30.24
CA LYS A 2 47.61 9.06 29.75
C LYS A 2 48.71 9.78 30.55
N GLN A 3 49.68 9.12 31.19
CA GLN A 3 50.05 7.69 31.22
C GLN A 3 51.08 7.48 32.36
N ILE A 4 51.32 6.24 32.83
CA ILE A 4 52.63 5.76 33.36
C ILE A 4 52.62 4.22 33.50
N ILE A 5 53.80 3.60 33.65
CA ILE A 5 54.08 2.20 33.28
C ILE A 5 54.67 1.39 34.46
N LYS A 6 54.30 0.09 34.49
CA LYS A 6 54.89 -1.11 35.14
C LYS A 6 56.11 -0.95 36.08
N LEU A 7 56.11 -1.74 37.16
CA LEU A 7 57.32 -2.13 37.91
C LEU A 7 57.47 -3.66 37.96
N THR A 8 58.69 -4.15 38.18
CA THR A 8 59.11 -5.55 38.02
C THR A 8 59.38 -6.25 39.36
N ALA A 9 59.39 -7.59 39.38
CA ALA A 9 59.69 -8.39 40.56
C ALA A 9 61.19 -8.68 40.76
N PHE A 10 61.64 -8.85 42.01
CA PHE A 10 62.59 -9.93 42.35
C PHE A 10 62.59 -10.34 43.84
N LEU A 11 63.18 -11.52 44.08
CA LEU A 11 63.32 -12.35 45.27
C LEU A 11 64.34 -11.81 46.31
N GLY A 12 64.19 -12.16 47.61
CA GLY A 12 65.27 -12.02 48.61
C GLY A 12 64.84 -12.24 50.08
N CYS A 13 65.25 -13.36 50.70
CA CYS A 13 65.01 -13.71 52.11
C CYS A 13 66.31 -13.68 52.95
N LEU A 14 66.20 -13.90 54.28
CA LEU A 14 67.19 -14.27 55.33
C LEU A 14 66.64 -13.72 56.69
N LEU A 15 66.73 -14.27 57.91
CA LEU A 15 67.27 -15.49 58.61
C LEU A 15 66.28 -15.82 59.79
N PHE A 16 66.37 -16.82 60.68
CA PHE A 16 67.40 -17.81 61.04
C PHE A 16 66.83 -19.10 61.73
N ILE A 17 67.70 -19.81 62.47
CA ILE A 17 67.62 -21.00 63.37
C ILE A 17 66.62 -20.94 64.56
N ILE A 18 66.30 -22.02 65.30
CA ILE A 18 66.88 -23.39 65.48
C ILE A 18 65.74 -24.43 65.64
N GLY A 19 66.00 -25.75 65.54
CA GLY A 19 64.93 -26.77 65.56
C GLY A 19 65.17 -28.05 66.39
N SER A 20 64.10 -28.81 66.60
CA SER A 20 64.09 -30.23 66.98
C SER A 20 62.74 -30.87 66.64
N CYS A 21 62.77 -31.97 65.87
CA CYS A 21 61.70 -32.93 65.52
C CYS A 21 60.21 -32.55 65.77
N GLU A 22 59.51 -32.17 64.70
CA GLU A 22 58.15 -32.65 64.42
C GLU A 22 58.11 -33.31 63.03
N LYS A 23 57.07 -34.09 62.76
CA LYS A 23 57.05 -35.10 61.69
C LYS A 23 56.30 -34.61 60.45
N ASP A 24 56.86 -34.85 59.26
CA ASP A 24 56.33 -34.37 57.99
C ASP A 24 54.85 -34.71 57.77
N THR A 25 54.08 -33.67 57.44
CA THR A 25 52.76 -33.77 56.81
C THR A 25 52.92 -33.50 55.32
N GLU A 26 52.63 -34.51 54.49
CA GLU A 26 52.49 -34.30 53.04
C GLU A 26 51.36 -33.30 52.77
N PRO A 27 51.46 -32.46 51.73
CA PRO A 27 50.42 -31.50 51.40
C PRO A 27 49.14 -32.24 50.98
N THR A 28 48.14 -32.25 51.86
CA THR A 28 46.83 -32.82 51.56
C THR A 28 46.21 -32.08 50.39
N TRP A 29 46.08 -32.78 49.26
CA TRP A 29 45.26 -32.37 48.12
C TRP A 29 43.79 -32.39 48.55
N VAL A 30 43.35 -31.32 49.22
CA VAL A 30 41.94 -31.09 49.53
C VAL A 30 41.24 -30.82 48.20
N ALA A 31 40.53 -31.83 47.69
CA ALA A 31 39.73 -31.68 46.49
C ALA A 31 38.67 -30.58 46.71
N PRO A 32 38.49 -29.63 45.77
CA PRO A 32 37.51 -28.55 45.94
C PRO A 32 36.08 -29.08 46.16
N GLU A 33 35.35 -28.47 47.09
CA GLU A 33 33.92 -28.74 47.25
C GLU A 33 33.14 -28.10 46.09
N MET A 34 32.80 -28.91 45.09
CA MET A 34 31.96 -28.50 43.96
C MET A 34 30.48 -28.67 44.34
N THR A 35 29.72 -27.57 44.29
CA THR A 35 28.25 -27.60 44.36
C THR A 35 27.65 -27.35 42.98
N LEU A 36 26.67 -28.18 42.61
CA LEU A 36 25.93 -28.14 41.35
C LEU A 36 24.44 -28.16 41.68
N GLU A 37 23.67 -27.27 41.05
CA GLU A 37 22.23 -27.17 41.25
C GLU A 37 21.56 -27.46 39.91
N VAL A 38 20.94 -28.65 39.79
CA VAL A 38 20.34 -29.12 38.54
C VAL A 38 18.86 -28.75 38.52
N VAL A 39 18.42 -28.11 37.44
CA VAL A 39 17.04 -27.61 37.28
C VAL A 39 16.26 -28.59 36.41
N ALA A 40 14.93 -28.66 36.62
CA ALA A 40 14.06 -29.51 35.82
C ALA A 40 14.08 -29.12 34.33
N GLN A 41 13.91 -30.11 33.45
CA GLN A 41 13.86 -29.94 32.00
C GLN A 41 12.63 -29.14 31.59
N SER A 42 12.79 -28.24 30.62
CA SER A 42 11.72 -27.34 30.16
C SER A 42 10.96 -27.86 28.92
N THR A 43 11.59 -28.66 28.07
CA THR A 43 10.95 -29.35 26.93
C THR A 43 11.60 -30.70 26.66
N ILE A 44 10.78 -31.73 26.40
CA ILE A 44 11.17 -33.05 25.89
C ILE A 44 10.23 -33.36 24.73
N THR A 45 10.76 -33.84 23.60
CA THR A 45 9.96 -34.22 22.42
C THR A 45 10.21 -35.69 22.06
N ARG A 46 9.97 -36.08 20.80
CA ARG A 46 10.31 -37.41 20.26
C ARG A 46 11.80 -37.56 19.95
N LYS A 47 12.47 -36.47 19.54
CA LYS A 47 13.88 -36.47 19.10
C LYS A 47 14.76 -35.44 19.81
N GLU A 48 14.19 -34.60 20.67
CA GLU A 48 14.90 -33.49 21.30
C GLU A 48 14.64 -33.42 22.81
N ALA A 49 15.58 -32.82 23.54
CA ALA A 49 15.39 -32.46 24.94
C ALA A 49 16.21 -31.21 25.32
N THR A 50 15.56 -30.23 25.94
CA THR A 50 16.26 -29.12 26.60
C THR A 50 16.76 -29.58 27.96
N LEU A 51 18.08 -29.67 28.13
CA LEU A 51 18.70 -29.84 29.44
C LEU A 51 19.14 -28.47 29.99
N GLN A 52 18.96 -28.27 31.30
CA GLN A 52 19.32 -27.04 31.99
C GLN A 52 19.91 -27.36 33.38
N GLY A 53 20.84 -26.54 33.84
CA GLY A 53 21.40 -26.65 35.19
C GLY A 53 22.42 -25.55 35.48
N ASN A 54 22.89 -25.49 36.72
CA ASN A 54 23.68 -24.38 37.24
C ASN A 54 25.08 -24.87 37.65
N ILE A 55 26.12 -24.34 36.98
CA ILE A 55 27.52 -24.62 37.31
C ILE A 55 27.94 -23.66 38.43
N GLY A 56 28.31 -24.22 39.59
CA GLY A 56 28.79 -23.42 40.72
C GLY A 56 29.99 -22.54 40.38
N LYS A 57 30.21 -21.48 41.16
CA LYS A 57 31.39 -20.62 40.99
C LYS A 57 32.65 -21.38 41.44
N ASN A 58 33.56 -21.65 40.51
CA ASN A 58 34.82 -22.35 40.76
C ASN A 58 36.01 -21.38 40.80
N GLU A 59 37.06 -21.73 41.54
CA GLU A 59 38.33 -20.97 41.64
C GLU A 59 39.49 -21.62 40.87
N LEU A 60 39.19 -22.60 40.00
CA LEU A 60 40.16 -23.30 39.14
C LEU A 60 39.90 -23.01 37.66
N ASP A 61 40.97 -23.07 36.86
CA ASP A 61 40.91 -23.06 35.40
C ASP A 61 40.23 -24.35 34.88
N ILE A 62 38.93 -24.24 34.61
CA ILE A 62 38.14 -25.30 33.96
C ILE A 62 38.60 -25.42 32.50
N THR A 63 39.02 -26.62 32.11
CA THR A 63 39.47 -26.91 30.73
C THR A 63 38.30 -27.31 29.82
N GLU A 64 37.24 -27.87 30.39
CA GLU A 64 36.03 -28.25 29.67
C GLU A 64 34.86 -28.45 30.65
N CYS A 65 33.65 -28.00 30.33
CA CYS A 65 32.44 -28.35 31.10
C CYS A 65 31.23 -28.48 30.17
N GLY A 66 30.17 -29.16 30.60
CA GLY A 66 29.00 -29.42 29.77
C GLY A 66 28.08 -30.50 30.32
N PHE A 67 27.21 -31.03 29.45
CA PHE A 67 26.32 -32.16 29.77
C PHE A 67 26.84 -33.44 29.11
N ALA A 68 26.80 -34.56 29.83
CA ALA A 68 27.04 -35.88 29.28
C ALA A 68 25.77 -36.72 29.39
N TYR A 69 25.32 -37.32 28.27
CA TYR A 69 24.11 -38.14 28.22
C TYR A 69 24.35 -39.50 27.56
N SER A 70 23.55 -40.51 27.94
CA SER A 70 23.63 -41.88 27.44
C SER A 70 22.34 -42.67 27.72
N LYS A 71 22.02 -43.66 26.90
CA LYS A 71 20.96 -44.66 27.22
C LYS A 71 21.34 -45.56 28.42
N THR A 72 22.61 -45.57 28.83
CA THR A 72 23.14 -46.49 29.86
C THR A 72 23.72 -45.71 31.04
N LYS A 73 22.94 -45.55 32.12
CA LYS A 73 23.33 -44.85 33.36
C LYS A 73 24.73 -45.23 33.85
N ALA A 74 25.05 -46.53 33.83
CA ALA A 74 26.30 -47.09 34.32
C ALA A 74 27.57 -46.62 33.57
N LEU A 75 27.45 -46.08 32.34
CA LEU A 75 28.58 -45.48 31.62
C LEU A 75 28.92 -44.09 32.18
N LEU A 76 27.90 -43.32 32.56
CA LEU A 76 28.05 -42.01 33.22
C LEU A 76 28.57 -42.18 34.65
N GLU A 77 28.00 -43.11 35.43
CA GLU A 77 28.45 -43.45 36.79
C GLU A 77 29.93 -43.84 36.84
N LYS A 78 30.40 -44.59 35.83
CA LYS A 78 31.81 -45.02 35.69
C LYS A 78 32.69 -44.01 34.96
N LYS A 79 32.16 -42.83 34.60
CA LYS A 79 32.87 -41.75 33.88
C LYS A 79 33.51 -42.18 32.55
N VAL A 80 32.91 -43.13 31.83
CA VAL A 80 33.46 -43.70 30.59
C VAL A 80 33.12 -42.81 29.39
N PHE A 81 33.62 -41.58 29.41
CA PHE A 81 33.30 -40.53 28.42
C PHE A 81 33.89 -40.76 27.02
N THR A 82 34.66 -41.82 26.83
CA THR A 82 35.21 -42.26 25.54
C THR A 82 34.38 -43.36 24.87
N ASP A 83 33.31 -43.85 25.52
CA ASP A 83 32.38 -44.81 24.91
C ASP A 83 31.48 -44.12 23.88
N SER A 84 31.31 -44.72 22.70
CA SER A 84 30.45 -44.21 21.61
C SER A 84 28.99 -43.92 22.01
N ASN A 85 28.50 -44.59 23.06
CA ASN A 85 27.15 -44.48 23.62
C ASN A 85 27.03 -43.35 24.66
N VAL A 86 28.12 -42.65 24.99
CA VAL A 86 28.11 -41.44 25.80
C VAL A 86 28.35 -40.23 24.89
N LYS A 87 27.44 -39.27 24.93
CA LYS A 87 27.54 -38.02 24.16
C LYS A 87 27.82 -36.87 25.12
N LYS A 88 28.88 -36.12 24.87
CA LYS A 88 29.21 -34.88 25.57
C LYS A 88 28.77 -33.69 24.73
N VAL A 89 28.10 -32.73 25.38
CA VAL A 89 27.70 -31.45 24.81
C VAL A 89 28.35 -30.36 25.69
N PRO A 90 29.49 -29.78 25.26
CA PRO A 90 30.20 -28.77 26.04
C PRO A 90 29.40 -27.46 26.11
N VAL A 91 29.66 -26.65 27.13
CA VAL A 91 29.12 -25.29 27.30
C VAL A 91 30.26 -24.31 27.55
N GLU A 92 30.14 -23.09 27.02
CA GLU A 92 31.17 -22.05 27.17
C GLU A 92 31.17 -21.40 28.57
N ASN A 93 30.04 -21.48 29.28
CA ASN A 93 29.86 -20.88 30.61
C ASN A 93 30.52 -21.75 31.71
N THR A 94 31.69 -21.33 32.20
CA THR A 94 32.40 -22.00 33.30
C THR A 94 31.80 -21.75 34.70
N SER A 95 30.77 -20.91 34.81
CA SER A 95 29.93 -20.76 36.00
C SER A 95 28.58 -20.12 35.64
N GLY A 96 27.59 -20.29 36.52
CA GLY A 96 26.21 -19.83 36.31
C GLY A 96 25.35 -20.85 35.54
N THR A 97 24.15 -20.41 35.16
CA THR A 97 23.20 -21.27 34.44
C THR A 97 23.70 -21.60 33.03
N CYS A 98 23.65 -22.88 32.70
CA CYS A 98 23.93 -23.43 31.39
C CYS A 98 22.68 -24.18 30.88
N ARG A 99 22.49 -24.15 29.55
CA ARG A 99 21.40 -24.80 28.83
C ARG A 99 21.98 -25.43 27.59
N VAL A 100 21.57 -26.66 27.27
CA VAL A 100 21.86 -27.30 25.98
C VAL A 100 20.58 -27.87 25.42
N GLU A 101 20.44 -27.79 24.11
CA GLU A 101 19.44 -28.55 23.37
C GLU A 101 20.11 -29.82 22.86
N LEU A 102 19.51 -30.97 23.17
CA LEU A 102 19.90 -32.25 22.60
C LEU A 102 19.04 -32.50 21.36
N GLU A 103 19.67 -32.85 20.26
CA GLU A 103 19.02 -33.24 19.00
C GLU A 103 19.36 -34.69 18.64
N GLY A 104 18.55 -35.32 17.78
CA GLY A 104 18.83 -36.65 17.25
C GLY A 104 18.65 -37.80 18.25
N LEU A 105 17.82 -37.60 19.28
CA LEU A 105 17.42 -38.65 20.22
C LEU A 105 16.45 -39.64 19.56
N GLU A 106 16.36 -40.86 20.07
CA GLU A 106 15.41 -41.86 19.59
C GLU A 106 14.05 -41.72 20.32
N PRO A 107 12.90 -41.82 19.62
CA PRO A 107 11.58 -41.83 20.24
C PRO A 107 11.37 -42.98 21.23
N GLY A 108 10.49 -42.78 22.22
CA GLY A 108 10.15 -43.76 23.26
C GLY A 108 11.33 -44.26 24.13
N THR A 109 12.47 -43.58 24.11
CA THR A 109 13.73 -44.04 24.69
C THR A 109 14.07 -43.28 25.96
N ASN A 110 14.42 -43.99 27.03
CA ASN A 110 14.90 -43.41 28.28
C ASN A 110 16.41 -43.10 28.19
N TYR A 111 16.77 -41.83 28.35
CA TYR A 111 18.14 -41.33 28.39
C TYR A 111 18.50 -40.85 29.80
N PHE A 112 19.72 -41.14 30.22
CA PHE A 112 20.32 -40.65 31.46
C PHE A 112 21.28 -39.51 31.15
N TYR A 113 21.42 -38.53 32.05
CA TYR A 113 22.36 -37.42 31.90
C TYR A 113 22.90 -36.86 33.21
N CYS A 114 24.06 -36.22 33.13
CA CYS A 114 24.70 -35.48 34.21
C CYS A 114 25.45 -34.26 33.65
N ILE A 115 25.72 -33.26 34.49
CA ILE A 115 26.71 -32.22 34.17
C ILE A 115 28.10 -32.79 34.44
N TYR A 116 29.08 -32.48 33.59
CA TYR A 116 30.49 -32.76 33.80
C TYR A 116 31.33 -31.47 33.84
N ILE A 117 32.41 -31.50 34.62
CA ILE A 117 33.45 -30.47 34.66
C ILE A 117 34.80 -31.18 34.65
N THR A 118 35.71 -30.74 33.78
CA THR A 118 37.08 -31.22 33.68
C THR A 118 38.05 -30.10 34.06
N CYS A 119 38.96 -30.40 34.97
CA CYS A 119 40.07 -29.53 35.34
C CYS A 119 41.38 -30.30 35.15
N GLY A 120 42.21 -29.89 34.18
CA GLY A 120 43.38 -30.65 33.76
C GLY A 120 42.99 -32.04 33.25
N ASN A 121 43.50 -33.09 33.90
CA ASN A 121 43.22 -34.50 33.55
C ASN A 121 42.05 -35.12 34.35
N THR A 122 41.39 -34.35 35.23
CA THR A 122 40.38 -34.89 36.16
C THR A 122 38.98 -34.42 35.78
N THR A 123 38.11 -35.35 35.38
CA THR A 123 36.67 -35.09 35.16
C THR A 123 35.82 -35.49 36.38
N VAL A 124 34.95 -34.58 36.80
CA VAL A 124 33.95 -34.75 37.85
C VAL A 124 32.55 -34.57 37.24
N ILE A 125 31.54 -35.16 37.84
CA ILE A 125 30.14 -35.05 37.42
C ILE A 125 29.25 -34.60 38.58
N SER A 126 28.04 -34.13 38.26
CA SER A 126 26.95 -33.99 39.24
C SER A 126 26.75 -35.30 40.02
N ALA A 127 26.50 -35.18 41.32
CA ALA A 127 26.24 -36.34 42.19
C ALA A 127 25.00 -37.12 41.72
N ASP A 128 23.98 -36.39 41.29
CA ASP A 128 22.82 -36.95 40.61
C ASP A 128 23.07 -37.16 39.12
N ILE A 129 22.68 -38.34 38.64
CA ILE A 129 22.48 -38.65 37.22
C ILE A 129 20.98 -38.80 37.03
N LEU A 130 20.38 -37.79 36.38
CA LEU A 130 18.95 -37.73 36.12
C LEU A 130 18.60 -38.53 34.86
N GLN A 131 17.30 -38.72 34.61
CA GLN A 131 16.81 -39.39 33.41
C GLN A 131 15.63 -38.64 32.79
N PHE A 132 15.35 -38.93 31.52
CA PHE A 132 14.16 -38.50 30.82
C PHE A 132 13.80 -39.49 29.71
N SER A 133 12.52 -39.61 29.37
CA SER A 133 12.05 -40.45 28.26
C SER A 133 11.46 -39.57 27.17
N THR A 134 11.90 -39.75 25.93
CA THR A 134 11.28 -39.14 24.76
C THR A 134 9.88 -39.72 24.53
N THR A 135 9.00 -38.96 23.89
CA THR A 135 7.64 -39.45 23.56
C THR A 135 7.72 -40.64 22.59
N ALA A 136 6.84 -41.62 22.75
CA ALA A 136 6.77 -42.79 21.87
C ALA A 136 6.05 -42.49 20.54
N ASN A 137 6.16 -43.44 19.59
CA ASN A 137 5.39 -43.45 18.36
C ASN A 137 4.25 -44.47 18.48
N ASN A 138 3.02 -44.01 18.25
CA ASN A 138 1.80 -44.84 18.18
C ASN A 138 1.27 -44.87 16.74
N ALA A 139 0.25 -45.68 16.46
CA ALA A 139 -0.52 -45.56 15.22
C ALA A 139 -1.37 -44.27 15.22
N PRO A 140 -1.72 -43.71 14.04
CA PRO A 140 -2.70 -42.62 13.94
C PRO A 140 -4.11 -43.03 14.41
N GLU A 141 -4.91 -42.05 14.82
CA GLU A 141 -6.33 -42.20 15.15
C GLU A 141 -7.18 -41.33 14.22
N LEU A 142 -8.29 -41.86 13.73
CA LEU A 142 -9.13 -41.21 12.71
C LEU A 142 -10.62 -41.20 13.10
N SER A 143 -11.33 -40.19 12.62
CA SER A 143 -12.79 -40.07 12.75
C SER A 143 -13.56 -40.96 11.76
N GLU A 144 -14.88 -41.03 11.93
CA GLU A 144 -15.78 -41.72 11.01
C GLU A 144 -15.79 -41.05 9.62
N VAL A 145 -16.06 -41.83 8.56
CA VAL A 145 -16.20 -41.32 7.20
C VAL A 145 -17.57 -40.64 7.05
N SER A 146 -17.60 -39.45 6.45
CA SER A 146 -18.85 -38.75 6.11
C SER A 146 -18.88 -38.30 4.66
N MET A 147 -20.07 -38.19 4.08
CA MET A 147 -20.26 -37.64 2.74
C MET A 147 -19.94 -36.14 2.73
N LEU A 148 -19.22 -35.68 1.70
CA LEU A 148 -18.93 -34.26 1.46
C LEU A 148 -20.03 -33.60 0.61
N THR A 149 -20.64 -34.36 -0.30
CA THR A 149 -21.76 -33.96 -1.17
C THR A 149 -22.86 -35.03 -1.15
N GLU A 150 -23.97 -34.81 -1.86
CA GLU A 150 -24.84 -35.94 -2.22
C GLU A 150 -24.08 -36.95 -3.11
N ALA A 151 -24.52 -38.21 -3.09
CA ALA A 151 -23.86 -39.30 -3.81
C ALA A 151 -24.22 -39.28 -5.31
N ASP A 152 -23.22 -39.47 -6.18
CA ASP A 152 -23.42 -39.61 -7.62
C ASP A 152 -23.78 -41.07 -8.01
N ASN A 153 -24.16 -41.29 -9.26
CA ASN A 153 -24.39 -42.62 -9.82
C ASN A 153 -23.10 -43.42 -10.08
N GLN A 154 -21.93 -42.78 -10.22
CA GLN A 154 -20.64 -43.46 -10.44
C GLN A 154 -19.53 -42.99 -9.49
N SER A 155 -19.80 -42.09 -8.53
CA SER A 155 -18.83 -41.70 -7.51
C SER A 155 -19.40 -41.36 -6.13
N LEU A 156 -18.52 -41.37 -5.13
CA LEU A 156 -18.79 -40.95 -3.75
C LEU A 156 -17.74 -39.93 -3.30
N SER A 157 -18.13 -38.68 -3.04
CA SER A 157 -17.25 -37.67 -2.44
C SER A 157 -17.38 -37.68 -0.92
N ILE A 158 -16.27 -37.91 -0.23
CA ILE A 158 -16.21 -38.26 1.19
C ILE A 158 -15.08 -37.54 1.93
N GLN A 159 -15.20 -37.40 3.25
CA GLN A 159 -14.23 -36.78 4.14
C GLN A 159 -14.04 -37.56 5.46
N SER A 160 -12.89 -37.36 6.09
CA SER A 160 -12.56 -37.79 7.46
C SER A 160 -11.50 -36.84 8.06
N SER A 161 -11.03 -37.12 9.27
CA SER A 161 -10.02 -36.32 9.97
C SER A 161 -9.09 -37.15 10.85
N ILE A 162 -7.83 -36.71 10.96
CA ILE A 162 -6.82 -37.35 11.81
C ILE A 162 -6.89 -36.73 13.21
N VAL A 163 -7.49 -37.46 14.15
CA VAL A 163 -7.61 -37.08 15.56
C VAL A 163 -6.22 -36.96 16.19
N SER A 164 -5.42 -38.02 16.05
CA SER A 164 -4.03 -38.09 16.54
C SER A 164 -3.11 -38.63 15.45
N ILE A 165 -1.92 -38.03 15.28
CA ILE A 165 -0.94 -38.45 14.26
C ILE A 165 -0.04 -39.62 14.70
N GLY A 166 -0.02 -39.95 15.99
CA GLY A 166 0.75 -41.05 16.57
C GLY A 166 2.28 -40.84 16.64
N ALA A 167 2.91 -40.27 15.60
CA ALA A 167 4.34 -40.03 15.48
C ALA A 167 4.64 -38.55 15.10
N GLU A 168 5.67 -38.27 14.30
CA GLU A 168 6.06 -36.89 13.92
C GLU A 168 5.27 -36.35 12.73
N SER A 169 5.05 -37.17 11.69
CA SER A 169 4.36 -36.80 10.46
C SER A 169 3.49 -37.93 9.91
N ILE A 170 2.52 -37.58 9.07
CA ILE A 170 1.69 -38.53 8.31
C ILE A 170 2.31 -38.68 6.92
N THR A 171 2.62 -39.91 6.53
CA THR A 171 3.29 -40.26 5.27
C THR A 171 2.32 -40.74 4.19
N LEU A 172 1.12 -41.17 4.58
CA LEU A 172 0.03 -41.49 3.65
C LEU A 172 -1.30 -41.38 4.39
N CYS A 173 -2.35 -40.87 3.75
CA CYS A 173 -3.72 -41.01 4.24
C CYS A 173 -4.68 -41.18 3.06
N GLY A 174 -5.92 -41.57 3.34
CA GLY A 174 -6.91 -41.86 2.32
C GLY A 174 -8.05 -42.73 2.83
N PHE A 175 -8.74 -43.36 1.90
CA PHE A 175 -9.90 -44.21 2.17
C PHE A 175 -9.71 -45.57 1.52
N CYS A 176 -9.91 -46.65 2.28
CA CYS A 176 -10.01 -48.01 1.74
C CYS A 176 -11.48 -48.41 1.64
N TYR A 177 -11.87 -49.06 0.54
CA TYR A 177 -13.26 -49.32 0.21
C TYR A 177 -13.48 -50.68 -0.47
N ALA A 178 -14.67 -51.24 -0.28
CA ALA A 178 -15.07 -52.53 -0.86
C ALA A 178 -16.58 -52.60 -1.12
N LYS A 179 -16.99 -53.29 -2.19
CA LYS A 179 -18.41 -53.46 -2.57
C LYS A 179 -19.16 -54.37 -1.58
N GLY A 180 -20.30 -53.89 -1.07
CA GLY A 180 -21.19 -54.60 -0.15
C GLY A 180 -20.93 -54.30 1.34
N ALA A 181 -22.01 -53.98 2.06
CA ALA A 181 -22.02 -53.50 3.46
C ALA A 181 -21.31 -54.41 4.50
N ASP A 182 -21.26 -55.72 4.26
CA ASP A 182 -20.63 -56.69 5.17
C ASP A 182 -19.09 -56.65 5.15
N LYS A 183 -18.48 -56.03 4.13
CA LYS A 183 -17.02 -55.91 4.02
C LYS A 183 -16.46 -54.99 5.10
N ASP A 184 -15.23 -55.24 5.52
CA ASP A 184 -14.43 -54.39 6.40
C ASP A 184 -13.10 -54.08 5.70
N PRO A 185 -13.00 -52.95 4.97
CA PRO A 185 -11.91 -52.70 4.03
C PRO A 185 -10.61 -52.27 4.73
N THR A 186 -9.50 -52.60 4.09
CA THR A 186 -8.12 -52.38 4.57
C THR A 186 -7.22 -51.89 3.44
N LEU A 187 -5.93 -51.64 3.72
CA LEU A 187 -4.91 -51.36 2.69
C LEU A 187 -4.68 -52.52 1.68
N ALA A 188 -5.33 -53.68 1.86
CA ALA A 188 -5.31 -54.78 0.89
C ALA A 188 -6.50 -54.76 -0.09
N ASP A 189 -7.48 -53.87 0.11
CA ASP A 189 -8.66 -53.67 -0.74
C ASP A 189 -8.42 -52.52 -1.74
N LEU A 190 -9.48 -51.96 -2.34
CA LEU A 190 -9.35 -50.76 -3.17
C LEU A 190 -9.09 -49.53 -2.29
N MET A 191 -8.26 -48.61 -2.79
CA MET A 191 -7.85 -47.40 -2.05
C MET A 191 -8.03 -46.14 -2.90
N ALA A 192 -8.45 -45.06 -2.25
CA ALA A 192 -8.39 -43.69 -2.73
C ALA A 192 -7.43 -42.92 -1.81
N ASN A 193 -6.18 -42.82 -2.24
CA ASN A 193 -5.11 -42.14 -1.51
C ASN A 193 -5.25 -40.62 -1.71
N ILE A 194 -4.92 -39.84 -0.68
CA ILE A 194 -4.77 -38.39 -0.81
C ILE A 194 -3.42 -38.07 -1.49
N PRO A 195 -3.36 -37.21 -2.51
CA PRO A 195 -2.13 -36.70 -3.10
C PRO A 195 -1.19 -36.04 -2.07
N GLU A 196 0.12 -36.05 -2.33
CA GLU A 196 1.13 -35.49 -1.42
C GLU A 196 0.96 -33.98 -1.19
N ASP A 197 0.45 -33.26 -2.20
CA ASP A 197 0.12 -31.84 -2.18
C ASP A 197 -1.27 -31.50 -1.60
N GLU A 198 -2.13 -32.51 -1.39
CA GLU A 198 -3.45 -32.37 -0.75
C GLU A 198 -3.49 -32.94 0.69
N MET A 199 -2.35 -33.38 1.24
CA MET A 199 -2.30 -33.98 2.56
C MET A 199 -2.72 -33.01 3.68
N PRO A 200 -3.41 -33.50 4.73
CA PRO A 200 -3.92 -32.66 5.80
C PRO A 200 -2.77 -32.03 6.60
N ASP A 201 -2.74 -30.69 6.67
CA ASP A 201 -1.81 -29.95 7.53
C ASP A 201 -1.98 -30.38 9.00
N ILE A 202 -0.98 -31.11 9.48
CA ILE A 202 -0.98 -31.73 10.80
C ILE A 202 -0.99 -30.72 11.96
N ASN A 203 -0.72 -29.45 11.68
CA ASN A 203 -0.72 -28.34 12.65
C ASN A 203 -2.13 -27.75 12.85
N GLN A 204 -3.09 -28.03 11.97
CA GLN A 204 -4.46 -27.53 12.09
C GLN A 204 -5.27 -28.35 13.08
N ALA A 205 -6.19 -27.68 13.79
CA ALA A 205 -6.97 -28.32 14.85
C ALA A 205 -7.80 -29.53 14.38
N GLU A 206 -8.35 -29.47 13.15
CA GLU A 206 -9.27 -30.49 12.64
C GLU A 206 -8.61 -31.55 11.73
N LYS A 207 -7.41 -31.34 11.18
CA LYS A 207 -6.66 -32.26 10.28
C LYS A 207 -7.54 -33.06 9.30
N LYS A 208 -8.45 -32.36 8.61
CA LYS A 208 -9.43 -32.95 7.67
C LYS A 208 -8.81 -33.27 6.32
N PHE A 209 -9.24 -34.38 5.72
CA PHE A 209 -8.92 -34.74 4.34
C PHE A 209 -10.15 -35.34 3.66
N SER A 210 -10.22 -35.22 2.34
CA SER A 210 -11.36 -35.63 1.51
C SER A 210 -10.93 -36.19 0.17
N ALA A 211 -11.68 -37.17 -0.33
CA ALA A 211 -11.44 -37.77 -1.65
C ALA A 211 -12.78 -38.01 -2.36
N THR A 212 -12.74 -38.07 -3.69
CA THR A 212 -13.82 -38.65 -4.49
C THR A 212 -13.39 -40.04 -4.94
N ILE A 213 -14.24 -41.03 -4.69
CA ILE A 213 -14.06 -42.40 -5.17
C ILE A 213 -14.87 -42.55 -6.46
N ASP A 214 -14.20 -42.54 -7.61
CA ASP A 214 -14.81 -42.68 -8.94
C ASP A 214 -14.84 -44.13 -9.46
N GLY A 215 -15.64 -44.38 -10.51
CA GLY A 215 -15.71 -45.68 -11.19
C GLY A 215 -16.59 -46.71 -10.47
N LEU A 216 -17.49 -46.24 -9.60
CA LEU A 216 -18.44 -47.07 -8.86
C LEU A 216 -19.63 -47.48 -9.72
N GLU A 217 -20.33 -48.55 -9.33
CA GLU A 217 -21.57 -48.96 -9.98
C GLU A 217 -22.76 -48.13 -9.45
N ALA A 218 -23.73 -47.84 -10.31
CA ALA A 218 -24.96 -47.14 -9.93
C ALA A 218 -25.83 -47.95 -8.96
N SER A 219 -26.61 -47.24 -8.16
CA SER A 219 -27.56 -47.79 -7.17
C SER A 219 -26.96 -48.84 -6.20
N THR A 220 -25.65 -48.78 -5.91
CA THR A 220 -24.86 -49.86 -5.26
C THR A 220 -24.24 -49.43 -3.93
N GLU A 221 -24.14 -50.36 -2.97
CA GLU A 221 -23.59 -50.13 -1.63
C GLU A 221 -22.11 -50.50 -1.52
N TYR A 222 -21.35 -49.67 -0.79
CA TYR A 222 -19.92 -49.82 -0.53
C TYR A 222 -19.61 -49.59 0.96
N SER A 223 -18.81 -50.47 1.56
CA SER A 223 -18.16 -50.22 2.85
C SER A 223 -16.91 -49.37 2.64
N VAL A 224 -16.67 -48.39 3.51
CA VAL A 224 -15.53 -47.47 3.45
C VAL A 224 -14.93 -47.25 4.84
N ARG A 225 -13.59 -47.13 4.91
CA ARG A 225 -12.84 -46.72 6.11
C ARG A 225 -11.77 -45.70 5.74
N ALA A 226 -11.65 -44.65 6.54
CA ALA A 226 -10.49 -43.76 6.49
C ALA A 226 -9.26 -44.47 7.08
N TYR A 227 -8.07 -44.20 6.55
CA TYR A 227 -6.80 -44.68 7.09
C TYR A 227 -5.74 -43.56 7.09
N ALA A 228 -4.74 -43.70 7.95
CA ALA A 228 -3.49 -42.95 7.85
C ALA A 228 -2.29 -43.80 8.30
N MET A 229 -1.15 -43.63 7.63
CA MET A 229 0.16 -44.15 7.99
C MET A 229 1.06 -42.99 8.41
N ASN A 230 1.90 -43.21 9.42
CA ASN A 230 2.89 -42.22 9.85
C ASN A 230 4.33 -42.62 9.49
N ASP A 231 5.28 -41.70 9.72
CA ASP A 231 6.71 -41.91 9.48
C ASP A 231 7.34 -43.05 10.31
N ALA A 232 6.71 -43.45 11.40
CA ALA A 232 7.04 -44.67 12.15
C ALA A 232 6.53 -45.97 11.47
N GLY A 233 5.93 -45.88 10.28
CA GLY A 233 5.37 -47.02 9.54
C GLY A 233 4.09 -47.62 10.15
N SER A 234 3.49 -46.96 11.12
CA SER A 234 2.29 -47.46 11.82
C SER A 234 1.02 -46.98 11.12
N VAL A 235 0.09 -47.90 10.87
CA VAL A 235 -1.19 -47.63 10.19
C VAL A 235 -2.34 -47.60 11.18
N GLY A 236 -3.11 -46.52 11.16
CA GLY A 236 -4.38 -46.35 11.83
C GLY A 236 -5.55 -46.45 10.85
N TYR A 237 -6.69 -46.95 11.33
CA TYR A 237 -7.94 -47.03 10.57
C TYR A 237 -9.09 -46.47 11.40
N GLY A 238 -9.92 -45.60 10.80
CA GLY A 238 -11.15 -45.10 11.41
C GLY A 238 -12.25 -46.16 11.50
N PRO A 239 -13.43 -45.80 12.04
CA PRO A 239 -14.64 -46.63 12.02
C PRO A 239 -15.07 -47.03 10.60
N LYS A 240 -15.85 -48.10 10.47
CA LYS A 240 -16.48 -48.52 9.20
C LYS A 240 -17.81 -47.80 8.99
N THR A 241 -17.92 -47.15 7.84
CA THR A 241 -19.17 -46.55 7.34
C THR A 241 -19.63 -47.30 6.07
N VAL A 242 -20.93 -47.27 5.77
CA VAL A 242 -21.52 -47.86 4.55
C VAL A 242 -22.29 -46.78 3.79
N LEU A 243 -22.03 -46.67 2.49
CA LEU A 243 -22.50 -45.59 1.61
C LEU A 243 -23.10 -46.17 0.31
N ARG A 244 -23.92 -45.41 -0.42
CA ARG A 244 -24.65 -45.88 -1.61
C ARG A 244 -24.73 -44.83 -2.73
N THR A 245 -24.55 -45.27 -3.97
CA THR A 245 -24.62 -44.44 -5.21
C THR A 245 -26.05 -44.24 -5.75
N ALA A 246 -26.23 -43.25 -6.63
CA ALA A 246 -27.51 -42.81 -7.22
C ALA A 246 -27.90 -43.54 -8.53
N ASN A 247 -28.89 -43.02 -9.26
CA ASN A 247 -29.61 -43.66 -10.39
C ASN A 247 -29.23 -43.08 -11.78
N ALA A 248 -29.78 -43.64 -12.87
CA ALA A 248 -29.33 -43.44 -14.27
C ALA A 248 -30.34 -42.72 -15.21
N GLU A 249 -29.85 -41.95 -16.19
CA GLU A 249 -30.63 -41.01 -17.04
C GLU A 249 -30.27 -40.97 -18.55
N LYS A 250 -31.01 -40.17 -19.34
CA LYS A 250 -30.99 -40.06 -20.83
C LYS A 250 -30.45 -38.69 -21.31
N PRO A 251 -30.14 -38.48 -22.61
CA PRO A 251 -29.54 -37.23 -23.08
C PRO A 251 -30.51 -36.03 -23.07
N THR A 252 -29.94 -34.84 -22.89
CA THR A 252 -30.63 -33.55 -23.00
C THR A 252 -29.97 -32.68 -24.08
N VAL A 253 -30.78 -32.12 -24.97
CA VAL A 253 -30.32 -31.43 -26.19
C VAL A 253 -31.01 -30.07 -26.29
N ARG A 254 -30.36 -29.11 -26.95
CA ARG A 254 -30.91 -27.79 -27.32
C ARG A 254 -30.86 -27.61 -28.84
N THR A 255 -31.80 -26.85 -29.38
CA THR A 255 -31.77 -26.29 -30.74
C THR A 255 -31.64 -24.78 -30.59
N TYR A 256 -30.68 -24.12 -31.25
CA TYR A 256 -30.58 -22.66 -31.21
C TYR A 256 -31.62 -22.02 -32.14
N GLU A 257 -32.18 -20.89 -31.73
CA GLU A 257 -33.32 -20.27 -32.42
C GLU A 257 -32.91 -19.44 -33.65
N ASP A 258 -31.65 -18.98 -33.67
CA ASP A 258 -31.05 -18.23 -34.76
C ASP A 258 -30.59 -19.15 -35.91
N ALA A 259 -31.42 -19.27 -36.94
CA ALA A 259 -31.09 -19.93 -38.21
C ALA A 259 -30.92 -18.88 -39.32
N ASP A 260 -29.89 -19.00 -40.16
CA ASP A 260 -29.82 -18.25 -41.43
C ASP A 260 -30.68 -18.96 -42.47
N VAL A 261 -31.61 -18.25 -43.11
CA VAL A 261 -32.65 -18.83 -43.98
C VAL A 261 -32.80 -18.00 -45.25
N ARG A 262 -32.51 -18.60 -46.41
CA ARG A 262 -32.48 -17.91 -47.71
C ARG A 262 -33.05 -18.80 -48.80
N GLY A 263 -33.99 -18.29 -49.60
CA GLY A 263 -34.53 -19.02 -50.75
C GLY A 263 -35.09 -20.39 -50.37
N ASP A 264 -34.42 -21.46 -50.80
CA ASP A 264 -34.80 -22.86 -50.61
C ASP A 264 -33.97 -23.62 -49.53
N TYR A 265 -33.20 -22.92 -48.70
CA TYR A 265 -32.37 -23.56 -47.65
C TYR A 265 -32.32 -22.80 -46.32
N ALA A 266 -31.87 -23.50 -45.28
CA ALA A 266 -31.62 -22.97 -43.93
C ALA A 266 -30.40 -23.63 -43.27
N VAL A 267 -29.61 -22.87 -42.52
CA VAL A 267 -28.53 -23.38 -41.66
C VAL A 267 -28.99 -23.39 -40.21
N VAL A 268 -28.95 -24.55 -39.55
CA VAL A 268 -29.44 -24.74 -38.17
C VAL A 268 -28.35 -25.28 -37.25
N SER A 269 -28.39 -24.88 -35.98
CA SER A 269 -27.38 -25.20 -34.96
C SER A 269 -28.00 -25.75 -33.68
N ALA A 270 -27.26 -26.60 -32.97
CA ALA A 270 -27.71 -27.32 -31.78
C ALA A 270 -26.55 -27.68 -30.84
N GLU A 271 -26.90 -28.10 -29.63
CA GLU A 271 -25.95 -28.44 -28.57
C GLU A 271 -26.47 -29.62 -27.75
N ILE A 272 -25.61 -30.60 -27.47
CA ILE A 272 -25.87 -31.62 -26.45
C ILE A 272 -25.54 -31.00 -25.10
N ILE A 273 -26.57 -30.59 -24.36
CA ILE A 273 -26.45 -30.00 -23.02
C ILE A 273 -25.94 -31.05 -22.04
N ASP A 274 -26.50 -32.26 -22.13
CA ASP A 274 -26.10 -33.43 -21.35
C ASP A 274 -26.20 -34.70 -22.20
N GLU A 275 -25.25 -35.62 -22.03
CA GLU A 275 -25.32 -36.97 -22.62
C GLU A 275 -26.19 -37.90 -21.78
N GLY A 276 -26.52 -37.53 -20.55
CA GLY A 276 -27.09 -38.43 -19.55
C GLY A 276 -26.05 -39.45 -19.10
N THR A 277 -26.47 -40.52 -18.43
CA THR A 277 -25.55 -41.48 -17.81
C THR A 277 -25.10 -42.59 -18.77
N ALA A 278 -25.02 -42.28 -20.08
CA ALA A 278 -24.44 -43.16 -21.11
C ALA A 278 -24.09 -42.37 -22.37
N LYS A 279 -22.99 -42.76 -23.03
CA LYS A 279 -22.43 -42.07 -24.20
C LYS A 279 -23.43 -41.94 -25.36
N VAL A 280 -23.46 -40.76 -25.98
CA VAL A 280 -24.28 -40.53 -27.19
C VAL A 280 -23.72 -41.29 -28.40
N THR A 281 -24.61 -42.01 -29.09
CA THR A 281 -24.33 -42.87 -30.26
C THR A 281 -24.84 -42.31 -31.58
N THR A 282 -25.73 -41.29 -31.56
CA THR A 282 -26.27 -40.64 -32.77
C THR A 282 -26.77 -39.23 -32.44
N ARG A 283 -26.64 -38.27 -33.36
CA ARG A 283 -27.21 -36.91 -33.23
C ARG A 283 -27.61 -36.32 -34.59
N GLY A 284 -28.50 -35.33 -34.60
CA GLY A 284 -28.90 -34.65 -35.83
C GLY A 284 -30.05 -33.67 -35.66
N PHE A 285 -30.68 -33.31 -36.76
CA PHE A 285 -31.89 -32.46 -36.83
C PHE A 285 -33.02 -33.17 -37.57
N CYS A 286 -34.26 -32.85 -37.22
CA CYS A 286 -35.46 -33.29 -37.92
C CYS A 286 -36.44 -32.11 -38.10
N TRP A 287 -37.14 -32.04 -39.23
CA TRP A 287 -38.00 -30.91 -39.59
C TRP A 287 -39.30 -31.31 -40.29
N SER A 288 -40.29 -30.42 -40.22
CA SER A 288 -41.61 -30.61 -40.85
C SER A 288 -42.35 -29.27 -40.98
N SER A 289 -42.96 -29.01 -42.12
CA SER A 289 -43.90 -27.90 -42.34
C SER A 289 -45.31 -28.17 -41.78
N THR A 290 -45.64 -29.44 -41.53
CA THR A 290 -46.98 -29.88 -41.09
C THR A 290 -47.05 -30.35 -39.63
N ASN A 291 -46.03 -31.02 -39.11
CA ASN A 291 -45.94 -31.45 -37.71
C ASN A 291 -45.23 -30.41 -36.85
N ALA A 292 -45.96 -29.78 -35.93
CA ALA A 292 -45.46 -28.80 -34.97
C ALA A 292 -44.52 -29.38 -33.89
N SER A 293 -44.33 -30.69 -33.83
CA SER A 293 -43.37 -31.36 -32.94
C SER A 293 -42.64 -32.48 -33.69
N PRO A 294 -41.70 -32.15 -34.60
CA PRO A 294 -40.97 -33.17 -35.35
C PRO A 294 -40.17 -34.08 -34.40
N MET A 295 -40.09 -35.34 -34.79
CA MET A 295 -39.29 -36.38 -34.14
C MET A 295 -38.92 -37.44 -35.18
N LEU A 296 -37.98 -38.33 -34.86
CA LEU A 296 -37.61 -39.42 -35.77
C LEU A 296 -38.83 -40.33 -36.00
N GLY A 297 -39.14 -40.60 -37.28
CA GLY A 297 -40.37 -41.30 -37.69
C GLY A 297 -41.62 -40.43 -37.86
N ALA A 298 -41.59 -39.15 -37.46
CA ALA A 298 -42.68 -38.19 -37.64
C ALA A 298 -42.17 -36.80 -38.05
N CYS A 299 -41.34 -36.77 -39.10
CA CYS A 299 -40.79 -35.57 -39.74
C CYS A 299 -40.85 -35.72 -41.27
N GLU A 300 -40.84 -34.59 -42.00
CA GLU A 300 -40.75 -34.57 -43.47
C GLU A 300 -39.32 -34.79 -43.96
N GLY A 301 -38.34 -34.40 -43.15
CA GLY A 301 -36.92 -34.68 -43.38
C GLY A 301 -36.12 -34.71 -42.08
N ASN A 302 -34.94 -35.31 -42.16
CA ASN A 302 -33.94 -35.30 -41.11
C ASN A 302 -32.53 -35.32 -41.72
N VAL A 303 -31.55 -34.87 -40.94
CA VAL A 303 -30.12 -34.91 -41.27
C VAL A 303 -29.35 -35.32 -40.03
N GLU A 304 -28.58 -36.40 -40.15
CA GLU A 304 -27.67 -36.85 -39.11
C GLU A 304 -26.36 -36.05 -39.19
N VAL A 305 -25.78 -35.71 -38.04
CA VAL A 305 -24.51 -34.97 -37.98
C VAL A 305 -23.47 -35.80 -37.24
N ALA A 306 -22.41 -36.16 -37.96
CA ALA A 306 -21.34 -37.06 -37.47
C ALA A 306 -20.86 -36.68 -36.07
N LEU A 307 -20.63 -37.69 -35.22
CA LEU A 307 -20.08 -37.50 -33.89
C LEU A 307 -18.61 -37.05 -33.96
N ASN A 308 -18.28 -36.07 -33.13
CA ASN A 308 -16.94 -35.56 -32.86
C ASN A 308 -16.93 -34.99 -31.43
N ASP A 309 -15.77 -34.54 -30.96
CA ASP A 309 -15.59 -34.13 -29.56
C ASP A 309 -16.30 -32.80 -29.19
N SER A 310 -16.87 -32.09 -30.17
CA SER A 310 -17.69 -30.90 -29.93
C SER A 310 -19.12 -31.28 -29.57
N LYS A 311 -19.61 -30.84 -28.41
CA LYS A 311 -21.04 -30.96 -28.05
C LYS A 311 -21.96 -30.07 -28.89
N ILE A 312 -21.43 -29.00 -29.50
CA ILE A 312 -22.13 -28.13 -30.45
C ILE A 312 -22.01 -28.72 -31.86
N PHE A 313 -23.11 -28.71 -32.62
CA PHE A 313 -23.18 -29.22 -33.99
C PHE A 313 -24.17 -28.40 -34.84
N ALA A 314 -23.92 -28.32 -36.15
CA ALA A 314 -24.73 -27.56 -37.10
C ALA A 314 -24.93 -28.35 -38.41
N SER A 315 -25.95 -28.00 -39.19
CA SER A 315 -26.22 -28.61 -40.49
C SER A 315 -26.99 -27.67 -41.43
N GLU A 316 -26.87 -27.92 -42.73
CA GLU A 316 -27.62 -27.24 -43.78
C GLU A 316 -28.83 -28.08 -44.20
N ILE A 317 -30.02 -27.50 -44.15
CA ILE A 317 -31.27 -28.09 -44.59
C ILE A 317 -31.63 -27.47 -45.94
N THR A 318 -31.50 -28.25 -47.02
CA THR A 318 -31.78 -27.82 -48.40
C THR A 318 -33.13 -28.35 -48.92
N LYS A 319 -33.59 -27.84 -50.07
CA LYS A 319 -34.85 -28.23 -50.75
C LYS A 319 -36.10 -27.89 -49.92
N LEU A 320 -36.01 -26.87 -49.08
CA LEU A 320 -37.16 -26.23 -48.47
C LEU A 320 -37.92 -25.47 -49.55
N LYS A 321 -39.25 -25.45 -49.50
CA LYS A 321 -40.05 -24.67 -50.43
C LYS A 321 -39.95 -23.18 -50.06
N GLU A 322 -39.77 -22.27 -51.03
CA GLU A 322 -39.83 -20.81 -50.79
C GLU A 322 -41.12 -20.38 -50.07
N GLY A 323 -41.04 -19.31 -49.25
CA GLY A 323 -42.20 -18.72 -48.57
C GLY A 323 -42.95 -19.66 -47.61
N THR A 324 -42.31 -20.70 -47.10
CA THR A 324 -42.94 -21.81 -46.35
C THR A 324 -42.30 -21.95 -44.96
N THR A 325 -43.16 -22.06 -43.94
CA THR A 325 -42.73 -22.26 -42.55
C THR A 325 -42.43 -23.73 -42.27
N TYR A 326 -41.33 -24.00 -41.58
CA TYR A 326 -40.94 -25.33 -41.09
C TYR A 326 -40.61 -25.27 -39.59
N TYR A 327 -41.03 -26.30 -38.85
CA TYR A 327 -40.61 -26.56 -37.48
C TYR A 327 -39.38 -27.47 -37.50
N VAL A 328 -38.37 -27.17 -36.68
CA VAL A 328 -37.10 -27.91 -36.61
C VAL A 328 -36.78 -28.27 -35.16
N ARG A 329 -36.25 -29.47 -34.92
CA ARG A 329 -35.74 -29.93 -33.62
C ARG A 329 -34.47 -30.75 -33.77
N SER A 330 -33.49 -30.51 -32.90
CA SER A 330 -32.32 -31.39 -32.75
C SER A 330 -32.66 -32.66 -31.96
N TYR A 331 -31.84 -33.70 -32.11
CA TYR A 331 -31.93 -34.95 -31.35
C TYR A 331 -30.55 -35.52 -31.01
N ALA A 332 -30.48 -36.33 -29.95
CA ALA A 332 -29.34 -37.16 -29.59
C ALA A 332 -29.83 -38.49 -28.99
N ILE A 333 -29.10 -39.59 -29.18
CA ILE A 333 -29.49 -40.94 -28.74
C ILE A 333 -28.37 -41.54 -27.88
N ASN A 334 -28.71 -42.13 -26.73
CA ASN A 334 -27.85 -43.07 -25.99
C ASN A 334 -28.60 -44.38 -25.71
N GLU A 335 -28.00 -45.34 -25.00
CA GLU A 335 -28.63 -46.64 -24.70
C GLU A 335 -29.91 -46.57 -23.83
N LYS A 336 -30.18 -45.43 -23.16
CA LYS A 336 -31.40 -45.17 -22.38
C LYS A 336 -32.50 -44.50 -23.22
N GLY A 337 -32.19 -44.02 -24.42
CA GLY A 337 -33.15 -43.51 -25.41
C GLY A 337 -32.77 -42.18 -26.08
N THR A 338 -33.75 -41.56 -26.74
CA THR A 338 -33.58 -40.32 -27.50
C THR A 338 -33.94 -39.08 -26.68
N GLY A 339 -32.99 -38.15 -26.55
CA GLY A 339 -33.23 -36.76 -26.19
C GLY A 339 -33.59 -35.93 -27.42
N TYR A 340 -34.48 -34.95 -27.25
CA TYR A 340 -34.92 -34.03 -28.32
C TYR A 340 -34.92 -32.59 -27.83
N GLY A 341 -34.39 -31.67 -28.63
CA GLY A 341 -34.29 -30.25 -28.31
C GLY A 341 -35.63 -29.50 -28.31
N ASN A 342 -35.57 -28.22 -27.95
CA ASN A 342 -36.66 -27.25 -28.14
C ASN A 342 -37.00 -27.10 -29.63
N LYS A 343 -38.25 -26.68 -29.90
CA LYS A 343 -38.77 -26.47 -31.25
C LYS A 343 -38.41 -25.07 -31.75
N VAL A 344 -37.64 -25.01 -32.82
CA VAL A 344 -37.35 -23.80 -33.58
C VAL A 344 -38.32 -23.72 -34.76
N THR A 345 -38.64 -22.51 -35.22
CA THR A 345 -39.57 -22.28 -36.33
C THR A 345 -38.91 -21.36 -37.35
N ILE A 346 -38.60 -21.89 -38.53
CA ILE A 346 -37.96 -21.16 -39.64
C ILE A 346 -38.99 -20.87 -40.73
N THR A 347 -38.80 -19.82 -41.53
CA THR A 347 -39.62 -19.55 -42.73
C THR A 347 -38.74 -19.04 -43.86
N THR A 348 -38.83 -19.68 -45.01
CA THR A 348 -38.04 -19.36 -46.21
C THR A 348 -38.46 -18.04 -46.87
N THR A 349 -37.50 -17.39 -47.52
CA THR A 349 -37.63 -16.04 -48.11
C THR A 349 -37.78 -16.11 -49.64
N SER A 350 -38.25 -15.01 -50.24
CA SER A 350 -38.44 -14.89 -51.71
C SER A 350 -37.49 -13.85 -52.32
N VAL A 351 -37.07 -14.09 -53.56
CA VAL A 351 -36.06 -13.29 -54.29
C VAL A 351 -36.71 -12.18 -55.13
N THR A 352 -36.08 -11.00 -55.20
CA THR A 352 -36.57 -9.79 -55.92
C THR A 352 -35.52 -9.24 -56.90
N GLU A 353 -35.82 -8.13 -57.59
CA GLU A 353 -34.85 -7.41 -58.43
C GLU A 353 -33.79 -6.67 -57.58
N ALA A 354 -32.65 -6.36 -58.22
CA ALA A 354 -31.51 -5.64 -57.64
C ALA A 354 -31.66 -4.10 -57.75
N THR A 355 -30.76 -3.33 -57.15
CA THR A 355 -30.75 -1.85 -57.21
C THR A 355 -29.35 -1.26 -57.38
N VAL A 356 -29.26 -0.05 -57.97
CA VAL A 356 -28.00 0.63 -58.37
C VAL A 356 -28.16 2.15 -58.29
N THR A 357 -27.08 2.86 -57.97
CA THR A 357 -27.07 4.30 -57.71
C THR A 357 -26.02 5.01 -58.57
N LEU A 358 -26.41 6.05 -59.30
CA LEU A 358 -25.49 6.94 -60.00
C LEU A 358 -25.01 8.04 -59.05
N ALA A 359 -23.72 8.01 -58.70
CA ALA A 359 -23.15 8.90 -57.70
C ALA A 359 -22.97 10.32 -58.24
N ASP A 360 -22.20 10.56 -59.32
CA ASP A 360 -22.06 11.90 -59.88
C ASP A 360 -21.57 12.04 -61.33
N VAL A 361 -21.65 13.27 -61.84
CA VAL A 361 -21.14 13.72 -63.16
C VAL A 361 -20.30 14.99 -63.01
N TYR A 362 -19.04 14.97 -63.45
CA TYR A 362 -18.07 16.04 -63.16
C TYR A 362 -17.02 16.24 -64.26
N ASN A 363 -16.10 17.20 -64.09
CA ASN A 363 -15.04 17.57 -65.05
C ASN A 363 -15.56 17.86 -66.48
N ILE A 364 -16.63 18.66 -66.56
CA ILE A 364 -17.29 19.01 -67.80
C ILE A 364 -16.52 20.15 -68.50
N THR A 365 -16.24 19.98 -69.79
CA THR A 365 -15.54 20.98 -70.63
C THR A 365 -16.42 21.43 -71.80
N THR A 366 -15.84 21.99 -72.86
CA THR A 366 -16.55 22.17 -74.13
C THR A 366 -16.83 20.85 -74.86
N THR A 367 -16.15 19.74 -74.54
CA THR A 367 -16.27 18.46 -75.30
C THR A 367 -16.10 17.15 -74.47
N THR A 368 -16.03 17.19 -73.14
CA THR A 368 -15.79 16.01 -72.27
C THR A 368 -16.57 16.06 -70.95
N ALA A 369 -16.74 14.91 -70.27
CA ALA A 369 -17.26 14.78 -68.89
C ALA A 369 -16.83 13.44 -68.23
N GLN A 370 -17.05 13.25 -66.92
CA GLN A 370 -16.72 12.03 -66.16
C GLN A 370 -17.90 11.56 -65.28
N LEU A 371 -17.97 10.26 -64.99
CA LEU A 371 -19.10 9.55 -64.37
C LEU A 371 -18.66 8.62 -63.22
N ALA A 372 -19.50 8.43 -62.19
CA ALA A 372 -19.28 7.47 -61.09
C ALA A 372 -20.60 6.85 -60.55
N ALA A 373 -20.61 5.56 -60.19
CA ALA A 373 -21.79 4.83 -59.69
C ALA A 373 -21.44 3.62 -58.77
N SER A 374 -22.44 3.06 -58.09
CA SER A 374 -22.32 1.89 -57.21
C SER A 374 -23.57 1.01 -57.14
N ILE A 375 -23.41 -0.26 -56.75
CA ILE A 375 -24.54 -1.19 -56.48
C ILE A 375 -25.18 -0.85 -55.11
N GLY A 376 -26.52 -0.90 -55.03
CA GLY A 376 -27.28 -0.66 -53.80
C GLY A 376 -27.78 -1.94 -53.09
N SER A 377 -28.22 -2.95 -53.84
CA SER A 377 -28.67 -4.25 -53.32
C SER A 377 -28.70 -5.29 -54.44
N ASN A 378 -28.55 -6.57 -54.10
CA ASN A 378 -28.67 -7.69 -55.02
C ASN A 378 -30.08 -8.30 -55.12
N GLY A 379 -31.04 -7.84 -54.31
CA GLY A 379 -32.42 -8.37 -54.30
C GLY A 379 -32.55 -9.79 -53.74
N ASN A 380 -31.59 -10.23 -52.90
CA ASN A 380 -31.44 -11.62 -52.45
C ASN A 380 -31.14 -12.64 -53.56
N GLY A 381 -30.64 -12.20 -54.72
CA GLY A 381 -30.20 -13.05 -55.85
C GLY A 381 -28.79 -12.74 -56.34
N THR A 382 -28.35 -13.41 -57.40
CA THR A 382 -27.00 -13.24 -57.99
C THR A 382 -26.93 -12.04 -58.94
N ILE A 383 -25.86 -11.24 -58.89
CA ILE A 383 -25.59 -10.13 -59.84
C ILE A 383 -24.75 -10.63 -61.02
N ASN A 384 -25.21 -10.35 -62.25
CA ASN A 384 -24.64 -10.93 -63.47
C ASN A 384 -24.06 -9.88 -64.45
N GLU A 385 -24.49 -8.61 -64.39
CA GLU A 385 -24.07 -7.55 -65.33
C GLU A 385 -24.27 -6.15 -64.71
N ARG A 386 -23.46 -5.14 -65.08
CA ARG A 386 -23.59 -3.73 -64.63
C ARG A 386 -22.80 -2.75 -65.49
N GLY A 387 -23.14 -1.46 -65.45
CA GLY A 387 -22.48 -0.42 -66.25
C GLY A 387 -23.20 0.93 -66.30
N PHE A 388 -22.90 1.75 -67.31
CA PHE A 388 -23.52 3.06 -67.59
C PHE A 388 -24.26 3.10 -68.94
N CYS A 389 -25.21 4.03 -69.09
CA CYS A 389 -25.81 4.40 -70.37
C CYS A 389 -26.08 5.92 -70.45
N TRP A 390 -25.81 6.56 -71.60
CA TRP A 390 -25.94 8.03 -71.79
C TRP A 390 -26.47 8.42 -73.18
N SER A 391 -26.97 9.65 -73.32
CA SER A 391 -27.47 10.22 -74.58
C SER A 391 -27.52 11.76 -74.55
N SER A 392 -27.47 12.43 -75.72
CA SER A 392 -27.84 13.86 -75.89
C SER A 392 -29.19 14.07 -76.58
N SER A 393 -29.97 13.00 -76.79
CA SER A 393 -31.29 13.05 -77.41
C SER A 393 -32.38 12.30 -76.64
N SER A 394 -32.03 11.34 -75.78
CA SER A 394 -32.95 10.71 -74.82
C SER A 394 -32.71 11.23 -73.40
N GLN A 395 -33.79 11.62 -72.72
CA GLN A 395 -33.78 11.98 -71.30
C GLN A 395 -33.87 10.76 -70.37
N LYS A 396 -34.01 9.56 -70.92
CA LYS A 396 -33.96 8.27 -70.23
C LYS A 396 -33.12 7.30 -71.07
N PRO A 397 -31.79 7.29 -70.91
CA PRO A 397 -30.93 6.38 -71.65
C PRO A 397 -31.04 4.96 -71.08
N GLU A 398 -31.38 3.99 -71.92
CA GLU A 398 -31.54 2.57 -71.58
C GLU A 398 -30.68 1.72 -72.54
N ILE A 399 -30.23 0.53 -72.09
CA ILE A 399 -29.31 -0.31 -72.87
C ILE A 399 -29.97 -0.72 -74.20
N GLY A 400 -29.32 -0.39 -75.31
CA GLY A 400 -29.80 -0.71 -76.66
C GLY A 400 -30.88 0.24 -77.21
N ALA A 401 -31.30 1.26 -76.46
CA ALA A 401 -32.22 2.28 -76.97
C ALA A 401 -31.58 3.13 -78.08
N THR A 402 -32.35 3.48 -79.11
CA THR A 402 -31.82 4.22 -80.27
C THR A 402 -31.35 5.62 -79.88
N GLY A 403 -30.08 5.93 -80.17
CA GLY A 403 -29.45 7.20 -79.78
C GLY A 403 -28.90 7.22 -78.35
N CYS A 404 -28.83 6.06 -77.68
CA CYS A 404 -28.18 5.89 -76.39
C CYS A 404 -26.92 5.01 -76.55
N GLU A 405 -25.84 5.40 -75.87
CA GLU A 405 -24.58 4.66 -75.82
C GLU A 405 -24.44 4.02 -74.42
N SER A 406 -23.84 2.83 -74.32
CA SER A 406 -23.72 2.11 -73.05
C SER A 406 -22.41 1.34 -72.93
N HIS A 407 -21.89 1.22 -71.71
CA HIS A 407 -20.64 0.53 -71.41
C HIS A 407 -20.73 -0.28 -70.11
N ALA A 408 -20.41 -1.58 -70.17
CA ALA A 408 -20.38 -2.48 -69.03
C ALA A 408 -19.04 -2.36 -68.28
N ILE A 409 -19.06 -2.41 -66.95
CA ILE A 409 -17.87 -2.19 -66.09
C ILE A 409 -17.94 -3.12 -64.87
N GLU A 410 -16.79 -3.60 -64.38
CA GLU A 410 -16.68 -4.42 -63.17
C GLU A 410 -16.36 -3.59 -61.90
N GLY A 411 -16.34 -4.26 -60.73
CA GLY A 411 -16.30 -3.63 -59.41
C GLY A 411 -17.69 -3.28 -58.85
N GLU A 412 -17.84 -3.17 -57.53
CA GLU A 412 -19.12 -2.73 -56.91
C GLU A 412 -19.31 -1.20 -56.94
N ASN A 413 -18.20 -0.47 -57.03
CA ASN A 413 -18.13 0.96 -57.35
C ASN A 413 -17.37 1.09 -58.69
N PHE A 414 -17.90 1.85 -59.64
CA PHE A 414 -17.38 1.92 -61.02
C PHE A 414 -17.48 3.33 -61.62
N THR A 415 -16.59 3.66 -62.55
CA THR A 415 -16.43 5.02 -63.12
C THR A 415 -16.14 5.00 -64.62
N LEU A 416 -16.40 6.11 -65.33
CA LEU A 416 -16.21 6.23 -66.79
C LEU A 416 -15.89 7.67 -67.22
N VAL A 417 -15.23 7.84 -68.37
CA VAL A 417 -14.90 9.14 -68.97
C VAL A 417 -15.55 9.26 -70.36
N LEU A 418 -16.31 10.33 -70.58
CA LEU A 418 -16.96 10.65 -71.85
C LEU A 418 -16.15 11.71 -72.63
N SER A 419 -16.07 11.57 -73.94
CA SER A 419 -15.32 12.46 -74.84
C SER A 419 -16.01 12.65 -76.19
N ASN A 420 -15.59 13.65 -76.95
CA ASN A 420 -16.19 14.06 -78.23
C ASN A 420 -17.65 14.55 -78.12
N LEU A 421 -18.00 15.16 -76.98
CA LEU A 421 -19.28 15.80 -76.75
C LEU A 421 -19.39 17.11 -77.55
N LYS A 422 -20.62 17.55 -77.85
CA LYS A 422 -20.86 18.81 -78.58
C LYS A 422 -20.76 20.03 -77.65
N SER A 423 -20.14 21.10 -78.15
CA SER A 423 -19.92 22.35 -77.43
C SER A 423 -21.16 23.28 -77.39
N ASN A 424 -21.01 24.44 -76.74
CA ASN A 424 -22.01 25.51 -76.69
C ASN A 424 -23.38 25.07 -76.12
N GLN A 425 -23.41 24.75 -74.81
CA GLN A 425 -24.61 24.40 -74.04
C GLN A 425 -25.43 23.24 -74.64
N THR A 426 -24.76 22.23 -75.22
CA THR A 426 -25.45 20.99 -75.64
C THR A 426 -25.70 20.10 -74.42
N PRO A 427 -26.96 19.70 -74.12
CA PRO A 427 -27.28 18.85 -72.97
C PRO A 427 -27.05 17.36 -73.23
N TYR A 428 -26.70 16.63 -72.16
CA TYR A 428 -26.58 15.18 -72.11
C TYR A 428 -27.26 14.62 -70.84
N TRP A 429 -27.78 13.39 -70.91
CA TRP A 429 -28.39 12.62 -69.81
C TRP A 429 -27.70 11.26 -69.64
N VAL A 430 -27.69 10.71 -68.41
CA VAL A 430 -26.96 9.48 -68.06
C VAL A 430 -27.58 8.72 -66.88
N VAL A 431 -27.50 7.38 -66.90
CA VAL A 431 -27.84 6.44 -65.82
C VAL A 431 -26.73 5.41 -65.58
N ALA A 432 -26.78 4.73 -64.44
CA ALA A 432 -26.11 3.44 -64.19
C ALA A 432 -27.12 2.28 -64.20
N TYR A 433 -26.65 1.05 -64.40
CA TYR A 433 -27.49 -0.17 -64.43
C TYR A 433 -26.86 -1.36 -63.70
N VAL A 434 -27.69 -2.29 -63.24
CA VAL A 434 -27.31 -3.60 -62.67
C VAL A 434 -28.34 -4.67 -63.06
N LYS A 435 -27.93 -5.94 -63.13
CA LYS A 435 -28.76 -7.06 -63.57
C LYS A 435 -28.64 -8.26 -62.64
N ASN A 436 -29.78 -8.83 -62.24
CA ASN A 436 -29.86 -10.06 -61.45
C ASN A 436 -30.78 -11.10 -62.12
N GLU A 437 -31.05 -12.21 -61.43
CA GLU A 437 -31.89 -13.32 -61.92
C GLU A 437 -33.37 -12.95 -62.15
N LYS A 438 -33.82 -11.76 -61.70
CA LYS A 438 -35.20 -11.28 -61.90
C LYS A 438 -35.29 -10.21 -63.01
N GLY A 439 -34.32 -9.31 -63.14
CA GLY A 439 -34.38 -8.22 -64.12
C GLY A 439 -33.14 -7.34 -64.23
N ILE A 440 -33.25 -6.27 -65.02
CA ILE A 440 -32.27 -5.16 -65.10
C ILE A 440 -32.88 -3.95 -64.38
N ALA A 441 -32.18 -3.44 -63.37
CA ALA A 441 -32.53 -2.21 -62.68
C ALA A 441 -31.59 -1.06 -63.12
N TYR A 442 -32.15 0.14 -63.15
CA TYR A 442 -31.45 1.38 -63.50
C TYR A 442 -31.47 2.37 -62.33
N SER A 443 -30.48 3.26 -62.28
CA SER A 443 -30.47 4.38 -61.34
C SER A 443 -31.42 5.50 -61.77
N GLU A 444 -31.57 6.51 -60.91
CA GLU A 444 -32.05 7.82 -61.35
C GLU A 444 -31.13 8.44 -62.42
N VAL A 445 -31.66 9.38 -63.21
CA VAL A 445 -30.98 10.05 -64.31
C VAL A 445 -30.30 11.34 -63.83
N LYS A 446 -29.04 11.58 -64.23
CA LYS A 446 -28.37 12.91 -64.13
C LYS A 446 -28.17 13.53 -65.50
N SER A 447 -27.97 14.86 -65.57
CA SER A 447 -27.77 15.61 -66.82
C SER A 447 -26.81 16.80 -66.71
N PHE A 448 -26.19 17.22 -67.82
CA PHE A 448 -25.15 18.28 -67.86
C PHE A 448 -25.00 18.98 -69.25
N GLU A 449 -24.28 20.12 -69.31
CA GLU A 449 -24.13 21.01 -70.49
C GLU A 449 -22.70 21.60 -70.68
N THR A 450 -22.38 22.18 -71.85
CA THR A 450 -21.04 22.69 -72.29
C THR A 450 -20.94 24.23 -72.48
N GLN A 451 -19.75 24.83 -72.78
CA GLN A 451 -19.44 26.30 -72.62
C GLN A 451 -19.34 27.19 -73.92
N VAL A 452 -19.16 28.55 -73.81
CA VAL A 452 -19.51 29.64 -74.80
C VAL A 452 -18.41 30.79 -75.01
N LEU A 453 -18.59 31.81 -75.89
CA LEU A 453 -17.59 32.79 -76.45
C LEU A 453 -18.12 34.25 -76.79
N ASP A 454 -17.33 35.38 -76.71
CA ASP A 454 -17.80 36.80 -76.98
C ASP A 454 -16.71 37.93 -77.34
N VAL A 455 -17.09 39.24 -77.35
CA VAL A 455 -16.32 40.49 -77.66
C VAL A 455 -15.42 41.06 -76.51
N PRO A 456 -14.50 42.04 -76.73
CA PRO A 456 -13.55 42.52 -75.70
C PRO A 456 -14.07 43.59 -74.72
N GLU A 457 -13.43 43.67 -73.56
CA GLU A 457 -13.68 44.66 -72.49
C GLU A 457 -12.44 45.54 -72.20
N LEU A 458 -12.64 46.81 -71.82
CA LEU A 458 -11.56 47.81 -71.64
C LEU A 458 -11.70 48.69 -70.40
N ALA A 459 -10.57 49.13 -69.85
CA ALA A 459 -10.49 50.07 -68.74
C ALA A 459 -10.72 51.53 -69.17
N THR A 460 -11.25 52.34 -68.25
CA THR A 460 -11.42 53.80 -68.41
C THR A 460 -10.06 54.50 -68.50
N PRO A 461 -9.88 55.51 -69.38
CA PRO A 461 -8.60 56.20 -69.49
C PRO A 461 -8.22 56.99 -68.24
N THR A 462 -6.92 57.13 -67.98
CA THR A 462 -6.35 57.97 -66.92
C THR A 462 -5.46 59.08 -67.49
N ILE A 463 -5.55 60.27 -66.88
CA ILE A 463 -4.89 61.51 -67.34
C ILE A 463 -4.12 62.12 -66.16
N PRO A 464 -2.78 62.01 -66.09
CA PRO A 464 -2.01 62.54 -64.97
C PRO A 464 -1.96 64.06 -64.96
N GLU A 465 -2.38 64.70 -63.86
CA GLU A 465 -2.39 66.16 -63.70
C GLU A 465 -1.00 66.80 -63.92
N ALA A 466 0.06 66.12 -63.48
CA ALA A 466 1.45 66.58 -63.65
C ALA A 466 1.90 66.70 -65.12
N ASN A 467 1.18 66.07 -66.05
CA ASN A 467 1.43 66.19 -67.50
C ASN A 467 0.50 67.21 -68.17
N ILE A 468 -0.39 67.87 -67.42
CA ILE A 468 -1.22 68.95 -67.93
C ILE A 468 -0.47 70.27 -67.76
N THR A 469 -0.18 70.93 -68.88
CA THR A 469 0.50 72.23 -68.89
C THR A 469 -0.47 73.38 -69.20
N ILE A 470 0.04 74.55 -69.59
CA ILE A 470 -0.79 75.58 -70.24
C ILE A 470 -1.28 75.14 -71.64
N SER A 471 -0.75 74.06 -72.22
CA SER A 471 -1.06 73.67 -73.61
C SER A 471 -0.88 72.17 -73.99
N SER A 472 -0.83 71.22 -73.06
CA SER A 472 -0.64 69.78 -73.35
C SER A 472 -1.20 68.84 -72.27
N ALA A 473 -1.35 67.53 -72.56
CA ALA A 473 -1.79 66.47 -71.62
C ALA A 473 -1.43 65.03 -72.09
N LEU A 474 -1.47 64.04 -71.18
CA LEU A 474 -1.09 62.62 -71.40
C LEU A 474 -2.25 61.65 -71.05
N PHE A 475 -2.53 60.63 -71.87
CA PHE A 475 -3.61 59.63 -71.68
C PHE A 475 -3.05 58.20 -71.53
N ASN A 476 -3.68 57.34 -70.72
CA ASN A 476 -3.28 55.93 -70.51
C ASN A 476 -4.50 54.99 -70.33
N SER A 477 -4.42 53.70 -70.68
CA SER A 477 -5.51 52.71 -70.54
C SER A 477 -5.02 51.23 -70.54
N SER A 478 -5.94 50.26 -70.52
CA SER A 478 -5.68 48.82 -70.68
C SER A 478 -6.90 48.05 -71.23
N ILE A 479 -6.66 46.79 -71.65
CA ILE A 479 -7.71 45.82 -72.01
C ILE A 479 -7.94 44.91 -70.79
N VAL A 480 -9.21 44.63 -70.47
CA VAL A 480 -9.62 43.86 -69.26
C VAL A 480 -9.83 42.38 -69.59
N SER A 481 -10.52 42.10 -70.69
CA SER A 481 -10.72 40.73 -71.21
C SER A 481 -10.72 40.71 -72.73
N ASN A 482 -10.22 39.62 -73.31
CA ASN A 482 -10.37 39.31 -74.74
C ASN A 482 -11.54 38.35 -75.02
N ASN A 483 -12.20 37.85 -73.97
CA ASN A 483 -13.31 36.88 -73.99
C ASN A 483 -13.06 35.68 -74.92
N ASN A 484 -11.86 35.09 -74.79
CA ASN A 484 -11.39 33.90 -75.52
C ASN A 484 -11.22 34.09 -77.04
N SER A 485 -11.02 35.33 -77.52
CA SER A 485 -10.72 35.62 -78.93
C SER A 485 -9.70 36.76 -79.09
N ASP A 486 -8.77 36.64 -80.05
CA ASP A 486 -7.60 37.52 -80.16
C ASP A 486 -7.90 38.98 -80.58
N ILE A 487 -7.17 39.91 -79.97
CA ILE A 487 -7.26 41.36 -80.22
C ILE A 487 -6.54 41.74 -81.53
N LYS A 488 -7.19 42.55 -82.36
CA LYS A 488 -6.74 43.00 -83.68
C LYS A 488 -6.35 44.49 -83.75
N ALA A 489 -6.93 45.35 -82.90
CA ALA A 489 -6.70 46.80 -82.89
C ALA A 489 -7.02 47.41 -81.52
N LYS A 490 -6.42 48.57 -81.18
CA LYS A 490 -6.70 49.38 -79.98
C LYS A 490 -6.30 50.86 -80.15
N GLY A 491 -6.85 51.76 -79.33
CA GLY A 491 -6.48 53.19 -79.35
C GLY A 491 -7.36 54.09 -78.47
N PHE A 492 -7.16 55.41 -78.59
CA PHE A 492 -7.97 56.46 -77.93
C PHE A 492 -8.80 57.26 -78.94
N CYS A 493 -9.74 58.05 -78.42
CA CYS A 493 -10.51 59.07 -79.14
C CYS A 493 -10.87 60.22 -78.17
N TYR A 494 -10.90 61.48 -78.65
CA TYR A 494 -11.05 62.65 -77.77
C TYR A 494 -11.64 63.90 -78.43
N SER A 495 -12.36 64.72 -77.65
CA SER A 495 -13.05 65.92 -78.13
C SER A 495 -13.24 66.96 -77.03
N SER A 496 -13.29 68.25 -77.37
CA SER A 496 -13.71 69.34 -76.45
C SER A 496 -15.21 69.62 -76.47
N THR A 497 -15.99 68.90 -77.31
CA THR A 497 -17.44 69.12 -77.48
C THR A 497 -18.28 67.85 -77.36
N ASN A 498 -17.77 66.68 -77.78
CA ASN A 498 -18.42 65.39 -77.56
C ASN A 498 -17.94 64.77 -76.24
N ASN A 499 -18.88 64.43 -75.34
CA ASN A 499 -18.60 63.83 -74.03
C ASN A 499 -18.57 62.29 -74.03
N LYS A 500 -18.83 61.64 -75.18
CA LYS A 500 -18.69 60.20 -75.39
C LYS A 500 -18.01 59.91 -76.74
N PRO A 501 -16.73 60.28 -76.90
CA PRO A 501 -16.02 60.08 -78.17
C PRO A 501 -16.01 58.61 -78.62
N THR A 502 -16.00 58.44 -79.93
CA THR A 502 -15.95 57.16 -80.66
C THR A 502 -14.75 57.16 -81.62
N ILE A 503 -14.54 56.11 -82.43
CA ILE A 503 -13.49 56.15 -83.46
C ILE A 503 -13.70 57.21 -84.55
N GLU A 504 -14.84 57.89 -84.60
CA GLU A 504 -15.05 59.08 -85.46
C GLU A 504 -14.54 60.38 -84.78
N ASP A 505 -14.41 60.39 -83.46
CA ASP A 505 -14.06 61.56 -82.65
C ASP A 505 -12.55 61.66 -82.43
N ASN A 506 -11.81 62.05 -83.48
CA ASN A 506 -10.36 62.21 -83.47
C ASN A 506 -9.62 60.93 -82.98
N PRO A 507 -9.72 59.81 -83.73
CA PRO A 507 -9.13 58.54 -83.35
C PRO A 507 -7.59 58.61 -83.33
N GLN A 508 -7.01 57.95 -82.32
CA GLN A 508 -5.57 57.84 -82.12
C GLN A 508 -5.23 56.37 -81.86
N PRO A 509 -4.99 55.56 -82.90
CA PRO A 509 -4.62 54.14 -82.77
C PRO A 509 -3.25 53.99 -82.10
N ILE A 510 -3.06 52.89 -81.36
CA ILE A 510 -1.79 52.60 -80.66
C ILE A 510 -1.32 51.17 -80.97
N GLU A 511 -0.15 51.08 -81.56
CA GLU A 511 0.57 49.82 -81.80
C GLU A 511 1.51 49.47 -80.63
N GLY A 512 1.91 48.20 -80.54
CA GLY A 512 2.80 47.69 -79.49
C GLY A 512 2.07 47.32 -78.18
N ASN A 513 2.84 47.03 -77.14
CA ASN A 513 2.31 46.43 -75.90
C ASN A 513 1.71 47.45 -74.92
N THR A 514 2.22 48.67 -74.87
CA THR A 514 1.68 49.76 -74.04
C THR A 514 0.39 50.35 -74.62
N PHE A 515 -0.30 51.20 -73.86
CA PHE A 515 -1.56 51.84 -74.26
C PHE A 515 -1.59 53.27 -73.67
N SER A 516 -0.78 54.16 -74.25
CA SER A 516 -0.50 55.52 -73.75
C SER A 516 -0.28 56.50 -74.91
N LEU A 517 -0.61 57.80 -74.72
CA LEU A 517 -0.50 58.85 -75.75
C LEU A 517 -0.36 60.25 -75.17
N GLN A 518 0.56 61.08 -75.69
CA GLN A 518 0.70 62.51 -75.36
C GLN A 518 0.05 63.40 -76.43
N VAL A 519 -0.65 64.46 -76.01
CA VAL A 519 -1.30 65.47 -76.86
C VAL A 519 -0.78 66.86 -76.51
N ASN A 520 -0.67 67.76 -77.50
CA ASN A 520 -0.13 69.12 -77.40
C ASN A 520 -1.07 70.15 -78.09
N GLU A 521 -0.68 71.43 -78.08
CA GLU A 521 -1.39 72.57 -78.71
C GLU A 521 -2.80 72.85 -78.16
N LEU A 522 -3.04 72.51 -76.89
CA LEU A 522 -4.26 72.85 -76.16
C LEU A 522 -4.27 74.33 -75.77
N LYS A 523 -5.46 74.90 -75.57
CA LYS A 523 -5.64 76.30 -75.14
C LYS A 523 -5.66 76.41 -73.62
N TYR A 524 -4.87 77.33 -73.05
CA TYR A 524 -4.85 77.56 -71.60
C TYR A 524 -6.26 77.86 -71.04
N GLY A 525 -6.57 77.34 -69.85
CA GLY A 525 -7.92 77.36 -69.25
C GLY A 525 -9.02 76.52 -69.93
N THR A 526 -8.73 75.62 -70.88
CA THR A 526 -9.78 74.91 -71.68
C THR A 526 -9.91 73.40 -71.36
N THR A 527 -11.14 72.85 -71.47
CA THR A 527 -11.50 71.47 -71.06
C THR A 527 -11.74 70.51 -72.24
N TYR A 528 -11.38 69.23 -72.08
CA TYR A 528 -11.50 68.15 -73.08
C TYR A 528 -11.99 66.81 -72.48
N TYR A 529 -12.53 65.90 -73.31
CA TYR A 529 -13.04 64.55 -72.97
C TYR A 529 -12.34 63.42 -73.77
N VAL A 530 -12.14 62.23 -73.19
CA VAL A 530 -11.34 61.09 -73.76
C VAL A 530 -11.98 59.71 -73.50
N ARG A 531 -11.92 58.78 -74.46
CA ARG A 531 -12.27 57.32 -74.33
C ARG A 531 -11.23 56.40 -75.00
N ALA A 532 -11.23 55.11 -74.65
CA ALA A 532 -10.40 54.07 -75.27
C ALA A 532 -11.24 52.95 -75.94
N TYR A 533 -10.65 52.25 -76.93
CA TYR A 533 -11.29 51.17 -77.69
C TYR A 533 -10.35 49.99 -78.00
N ALA A 534 -10.90 48.79 -78.26
CA ALA A 534 -10.19 47.65 -78.87
C ALA A 534 -11.15 46.65 -79.56
N THR A 535 -10.63 45.83 -80.48
CA THR A 535 -11.42 44.97 -81.39
C THR A 535 -10.89 43.53 -81.43
N ASN A 536 -11.73 42.48 -81.45
CA ASN A 536 -11.31 41.07 -81.59
C ASN A 536 -11.89 40.33 -82.83
N GLY A 537 -12.02 39.00 -82.75
CA GLY A 537 -12.72 38.15 -83.71
C GLY A 537 -14.20 38.50 -83.94
N VAL A 538 -14.88 39.04 -82.93
CA VAL A 538 -16.34 39.22 -82.85
C VAL A 538 -16.75 40.70 -83.02
N GLY A 539 -16.02 41.66 -82.44
CA GLY A 539 -16.41 43.08 -82.51
C GLY A 539 -15.49 44.05 -81.76
N THR A 540 -15.89 45.33 -81.70
CA THR A 540 -15.17 46.44 -81.05
C THR A 540 -15.82 46.84 -79.72
N GLY A 541 -15.08 46.70 -78.62
CA GLY A 541 -15.43 47.24 -77.31
C GLY A 541 -14.89 48.66 -77.09
N TYR A 542 -15.51 49.39 -76.16
CA TYR A 542 -15.11 50.74 -75.76
C TYR A 542 -15.27 50.91 -74.25
N SER A 543 -14.34 51.63 -73.59
CA SER A 543 -14.45 51.97 -72.17
C SER A 543 -15.29 53.23 -71.89
N THR A 544 -15.37 53.68 -70.63
CA THR A 544 -16.09 54.92 -70.25
C THR A 544 -15.23 56.18 -70.47
N SER A 545 -15.81 57.38 -70.30
CA SER A 545 -15.20 58.66 -70.66
C SER A 545 -14.66 59.44 -69.46
N VAL A 546 -13.56 60.17 -69.65
CA VAL A 546 -12.88 61.03 -68.65
C VAL A 546 -12.59 62.43 -69.22
N SER A 547 -12.26 63.44 -68.39
CA SER A 547 -12.03 64.84 -68.83
C SER A 547 -10.99 65.63 -68.00
N PHE A 548 -10.38 66.68 -68.57
CA PHE A 548 -9.29 67.47 -67.95
C PHE A 548 -9.18 68.95 -68.45
N THR A 549 -8.42 69.83 -67.76
CA THR A 549 -8.30 71.31 -68.02
C THR A 549 -6.91 71.92 -67.71
N THR A 550 -6.46 72.93 -68.46
CA THR A 550 -5.09 73.58 -68.46
C THR A 550 -4.90 74.92 -67.65
N THR A 551 -3.65 75.36 -67.39
CA THR A 551 -3.17 76.31 -66.31
C THR A 551 -3.09 77.86 -66.61
N ASN A 552 -2.71 78.75 -65.65
CA ASN A 552 -2.79 80.26 -65.69
C ASN A 552 -1.63 81.08 -64.97
N ILE A 553 -1.69 82.44 -64.82
CA ILE A 553 -0.62 83.42 -64.40
C ILE A 553 -1.04 84.43 -63.26
N LEU A 554 -0.12 84.96 -62.41
CA LEU A 554 -0.41 85.81 -61.20
C LEU A 554 0.62 86.94 -60.80
N ILE A 555 0.37 87.66 -59.68
CA ILE A 555 1.21 88.74 -59.05
C ILE A 555 2.50 88.22 -58.35
N PRO A 556 3.53 89.03 -58.00
CA PRO A 556 4.77 88.53 -57.39
C PRO A 556 4.61 88.09 -55.92
N THR A 557 5.63 87.42 -55.40
CA THR A 557 5.71 87.01 -53.98
C THR A 557 7.09 87.35 -53.39
N LEU A 558 7.10 87.80 -52.13
CA LEU A 558 8.29 87.97 -51.31
C LEU A 558 8.25 87.00 -50.10
N ASN A 559 9.36 86.89 -49.38
CA ASN A 559 9.42 86.22 -48.08
C ASN A 559 8.99 87.17 -46.93
N HIS A 560 9.80 87.26 -45.87
CA HIS A 560 9.67 88.17 -44.74
C HIS A 560 10.87 89.15 -44.74
N VAL A 561 10.74 90.27 -44.03
CA VAL A 561 11.90 91.10 -43.68
C VAL A 561 12.55 90.54 -42.40
N ALA A 562 13.79 90.09 -42.50
CA ALA A 562 14.61 89.68 -41.36
C ALA A 562 15.27 90.91 -40.72
N ILE A 563 15.42 90.90 -39.39
CA ILE A 563 16.05 91.98 -38.61
C ILE A 563 17.22 91.42 -37.81
N SER A 564 18.36 92.10 -37.80
CA SER A 564 19.58 91.70 -37.10
C SER A 564 20.37 92.88 -36.52
N SER A 565 21.37 92.60 -35.69
CA SER A 565 22.26 93.59 -35.05
C SER A 565 21.52 94.74 -34.36
N ILE A 566 20.49 94.40 -33.57
CA ILE A 566 19.76 95.36 -32.74
C ILE A 566 20.65 95.80 -31.58
N THR A 567 20.86 97.12 -31.46
CA THR A 567 21.62 97.75 -30.38
C THR A 567 20.69 98.55 -29.47
N THR A 568 21.25 99.42 -28.63
CA THR A 568 20.50 100.49 -27.95
C THR A 568 19.95 101.56 -28.92
N ASP A 569 20.41 101.59 -30.17
CA ASP A 569 20.29 102.74 -31.09
C ASP A 569 20.19 102.42 -32.61
N GLY A 570 20.08 101.15 -33.02
CA GLY A 570 20.08 100.76 -34.44
C GLY A 570 19.67 99.31 -34.71
N ALA A 571 19.52 98.95 -35.99
CA ALA A 571 19.21 97.60 -36.50
C ALA A 571 19.55 97.45 -38.00
N THR A 572 19.55 96.21 -38.51
CA THR A 572 19.81 95.87 -39.94
C THR A 572 18.67 95.03 -40.51
N PHE A 573 18.30 95.23 -41.77
CA PHE A 573 17.15 94.60 -42.45
C PHE A 573 17.58 93.83 -43.72
N THR A 574 16.91 92.72 -44.03
CA THR A 574 17.12 91.92 -45.26
C THR A 574 15.80 91.30 -45.76
N ALA A 575 15.56 91.22 -47.08
CA ALA A 575 14.38 90.58 -47.68
C ALA A 575 14.66 89.99 -49.08
N THR A 576 13.79 89.12 -49.59
CA THR A 576 13.94 88.38 -50.85
C THR A 576 12.62 88.22 -51.63
N ILE A 577 12.66 88.43 -52.95
CA ILE A 577 11.58 88.07 -53.88
C ILE A 577 11.67 86.55 -54.15
N THR A 578 10.61 85.81 -53.79
CA THR A 578 10.58 84.34 -53.83
C THR A 578 9.95 83.77 -55.10
N SER A 579 9.06 84.51 -55.76
CA SER A 579 8.50 84.14 -57.06
C SER A 579 8.04 85.37 -57.83
N THR A 580 8.15 85.31 -59.16
CA THR A 580 7.55 86.29 -60.07
C THR A 580 6.17 85.84 -60.59
N ASN A 581 5.75 84.61 -60.25
CA ASN A 581 4.50 83.93 -60.62
C ASN A 581 4.13 84.07 -62.11
N ASN A 582 5.10 83.72 -62.96
CA ASN A 582 5.03 83.76 -64.42
C ASN A 582 5.02 85.19 -65.04
N GLY A 583 5.38 86.23 -64.26
CA GLY A 583 5.59 87.61 -64.72
C GLY A 583 7.02 88.16 -64.47
N THR A 584 7.19 89.49 -64.58
CA THR A 584 8.51 90.20 -64.57
C THR A 584 8.56 91.36 -63.55
N ILE A 585 9.65 91.48 -62.77
CA ILE A 585 9.76 92.47 -61.68
C ILE A 585 10.18 93.88 -62.17
N LYS A 586 9.65 94.94 -61.52
CA LYS A 586 9.84 96.36 -61.89
C LYS A 586 10.43 97.28 -60.80
N GLU A 587 10.09 97.10 -59.53
CA GLU A 587 10.48 97.97 -58.39
C GLU A 587 10.64 97.12 -57.11
N LYS A 588 11.46 97.55 -56.13
CA LYS A 588 11.57 96.95 -54.77
C LYS A 588 12.22 97.85 -53.70
N GLY A 589 12.03 97.54 -52.42
CA GLY A 589 12.65 98.27 -51.29
C GLY A 589 12.09 97.91 -49.90
N PHE A 590 12.43 98.70 -48.88
CA PHE A 590 11.96 98.61 -47.49
C PHE A 590 11.16 99.84 -47.04
N CYS A 591 10.30 99.71 -46.02
CA CYS A 591 9.64 100.83 -45.34
C CYS A 591 9.39 100.55 -43.84
N TRP A 592 9.41 101.58 -42.99
CA TRP A 592 9.33 101.47 -41.52
C TRP A 592 8.61 102.64 -40.84
N SER A 593 8.15 102.43 -39.59
CA SER A 593 7.47 103.44 -38.76
C SER A 593 7.54 103.11 -37.26
N THR A 594 7.33 104.09 -36.38
CA THR A 594 7.09 103.89 -34.94
C THR A 594 5.61 103.86 -34.58
N THR A 595 4.74 104.38 -35.45
CA THR A 595 3.30 104.57 -35.19
C THR A 595 2.40 103.77 -36.12
N ASN A 596 2.82 103.56 -37.37
CA ASN A 596 2.12 102.69 -38.31
C ASN A 596 2.59 101.23 -38.15
N SER A 597 1.69 100.36 -37.68
CA SER A 597 1.94 98.92 -37.52
C SER A 597 1.89 98.12 -38.83
N ASN A 598 1.58 98.77 -39.96
CA ASN A 598 1.73 98.21 -41.30
C ASN A 598 2.29 99.26 -42.28
N PRO A 599 3.62 99.52 -42.23
CA PRO A 599 4.27 100.42 -43.18
C PRO A 599 3.90 100.10 -44.64
N THR A 600 3.77 101.12 -45.45
CA THR A 600 3.36 101.05 -46.85
C THR A 600 4.44 101.66 -47.75
N TYR A 601 4.22 101.70 -49.06
CA TYR A 601 5.09 102.48 -49.95
C TYR A 601 5.07 103.99 -49.63
N GLU A 602 4.14 104.52 -48.81
CA GLU A 602 4.08 105.94 -48.46
C GLU A 602 4.80 106.31 -47.15
N ASP A 603 5.09 105.33 -46.28
CA ASP A 603 5.84 105.54 -45.04
C ASP A 603 7.34 105.84 -45.29
N SER A 604 8.12 106.07 -44.22
CA SER A 604 9.57 106.22 -44.27
C SER A 604 10.19 105.00 -44.95
N LYS A 605 10.90 105.19 -46.07
CA LYS A 605 11.28 104.11 -46.98
C LYS A 605 12.68 104.25 -47.54
N GLN A 606 13.24 103.12 -47.97
CA GLN A 606 14.48 103.01 -48.71
C GLN A 606 14.27 102.09 -49.93
N LEU A 607 14.38 102.65 -51.13
CA LEU A 607 14.45 101.87 -52.38
C LEU A 607 15.81 101.17 -52.51
N ILE A 608 15.84 100.00 -53.13
CA ILE A 608 17.09 99.29 -53.46
C ILE A 608 17.12 99.02 -54.97
N ASP A 609 17.94 99.79 -55.68
CA ASP A 609 18.20 99.61 -57.11
C ASP A 609 19.38 98.64 -57.32
N ASP A 610 19.07 97.35 -57.36
CA ASP A 610 19.97 96.32 -57.87
C ASP A 610 19.17 95.22 -58.61
N LYS A 611 19.87 94.30 -59.28
CA LYS A 611 19.26 93.20 -60.06
C LYS A 611 19.05 91.89 -59.27
N ASN A 612 19.37 91.87 -57.98
CA ASN A 612 19.28 90.68 -57.13
C ASN A 612 17.83 90.40 -56.71
N THR A 613 17.49 89.14 -56.42
CA THR A 613 16.22 88.82 -55.76
C THR A 613 16.25 89.13 -54.26
N THR A 614 17.43 89.10 -53.63
CA THR A 614 17.68 89.43 -52.21
C THR A 614 18.32 90.81 -52.05
N PHE A 615 17.89 91.59 -51.07
CA PHE A 615 18.36 92.95 -50.79
C PHE A 615 18.39 93.27 -49.28
N ALA A 616 19.22 94.23 -48.85
CA ALA A 616 19.47 94.53 -47.43
C ALA A 616 19.79 96.02 -47.17
N TYR A 617 19.63 96.49 -45.92
CA TYR A 617 19.88 97.87 -45.49
C TYR A 617 20.21 97.95 -43.97
N LYS A 618 21.00 98.94 -43.52
CA LYS A 618 21.32 99.17 -42.09
C LYS A 618 20.84 100.55 -41.63
N LEU A 619 20.15 100.59 -40.49
CA LEU A 619 19.53 101.77 -39.89
C LEU A 619 20.13 102.07 -38.50
N SER A 620 20.28 103.36 -38.18
CA SER A 620 20.85 103.86 -36.92
C SER A 620 20.23 105.19 -36.51
N GLY A 621 20.31 105.55 -35.23
CA GLY A 621 19.72 106.78 -34.67
C GLY A 621 18.37 106.55 -33.98
N LEU A 622 18.17 105.36 -33.43
CA LEU A 622 16.94 104.95 -32.75
C LEU A 622 17.01 105.25 -31.24
N THR A 623 15.86 105.41 -30.59
CA THR A 623 15.79 105.57 -29.12
C THR A 623 15.93 104.22 -28.43
N ASN A 624 16.55 104.14 -27.24
CA ASN A 624 16.64 102.89 -26.46
C ASN A 624 15.27 102.47 -25.87
N GLY A 625 15.07 101.18 -25.58
CA GLY A 625 13.80 100.63 -25.10
C GLY A 625 12.58 100.81 -26.02
N THR A 626 12.77 101.23 -27.28
CA THR A 626 11.71 101.79 -28.14
C THR A 626 11.39 100.88 -29.33
N ARG A 627 10.09 100.77 -29.66
CA ARG A 627 9.54 99.86 -30.67
C ARG A 627 9.45 100.49 -32.06
N TYR A 628 9.79 99.72 -33.10
CA TYR A 628 9.70 100.07 -34.51
C TYR A 628 9.10 98.92 -35.34
N TYR A 629 8.38 99.24 -36.41
CA TYR A 629 7.77 98.31 -37.38
C TYR A 629 8.42 98.47 -38.77
N VAL A 630 8.60 97.39 -39.55
CA VAL A 630 9.24 97.41 -40.88
C VAL A 630 8.69 96.35 -41.84
N ARG A 631 8.73 96.62 -43.16
CA ARG A 631 8.33 95.73 -44.30
C ARG A 631 9.27 95.87 -45.50
N ALA A 632 9.12 94.98 -46.48
CA ALA A 632 9.68 95.10 -47.83
C ALA A 632 8.62 94.89 -48.94
N PHE A 633 8.91 95.25 -50.21
CA PHE A 633 7.96 95.23 -51.33
C PHE A 633 8.57 94.90 -52.71
N ALA A 634 7.74 94.44 -53.68
CA ALA A 634 8.09 94.23 -55.10
C ALA A 634 6.86 94.25 -56.07
N LYS A 635 7.06 94.35 -57.40
CA LYS A 635 6.00 94.70 -58.40
C LYS A 635 6.16 94.01 -59.77
N ASN A 636 5.09 93.45 -60.39
CA ASN A 636 5.07 92.92 -61.78
C ASN A 636 3.91 93.45 -62.65
N GLU A 637 3.65 92.83 -63.81
CA GLU A 637 2.51 93.10 -64.74
C GLU A 637 1.14 93.11 -64.07
N ALA A 638 0.93 92.29 -63.03
CA ALA A 638 -0.37 92.10 -62.40
C ALA A 638 -0.53 92.84 -61.06
N GLY A 639 0.55 93.35 -60.43
CA GLY A 639 0.42 94.19 -59.24
C GLY A 639 1.68 94.38 -58.38
N ILE A 640 1.50 95.10 -57.25
CA ILE A 640 2.48 95.26 -56.17
C ILE A 640 2.19 94.23 -55.07
N SER A 641 3.25 93.70 -54.46
CA SER A 641 3.24 92.78 -53.32
C SER A 641 4.16 93.32 -52.20
N TYR A 642 3.85 92.95 -50.96
CA TYR A 642 4.58 93.35 -49.75
C TYR A 642 4.83 92.13 -48.86
N THR A 643 5.88 92.16 -48.04
CA THR A 643 6.07 91.17 -46.95
C THR A 643 5.02 91.37 -45.85
N GLY A 644 4.96 90.44 -44.89
CA GLY A 644 4.42 90.74 -43.55
C GLY A 644 5.23 91.85 -42.86
N THR A 645 4.62 92.51 -41.87
CA THR A 645 5.30 93.49 -41.01
C THR A 645 6.03 92.78 -39.88
N GLN A 646 7.29 93.17 -39.65
CA GLN A 646 8.08 92.74 -38.50
C GLN A 646 8.30 93.91 -37.54
N GLU A 647 8.30 93.65 -36.24
CA GLU A 647 8.67 94.65 -35.22
C GLU A 647 9.99 94.30 -34.53
N PHE A 648 10.64 95.32 -33.94
CA PHE A 648 11.80 95.17 -33.06
C PHE A 648 11.83 96.26 -31.97
N VAL A 649 12.62 96.02 -30.91
CA VAL A 649 12.81 96.92 -29.76
C VAL A 649 14.29 96.96 -29.37
N THR A 650 14.81 98.15 -29.07
CA THR A 650 16.21 98.42 -28.65
C THR A 650 16.46 98.11 -27.16
N THR A 651 17.71 97.78 -26.81
CA THR A 651 18.10 97.17 -25.50
C THR A 651 18.06 98.12 -24.28
N ALA A 652 17.98 97.56 -23.05
CA ALA A 652 17.88 98.25 -21.75
C ALA A 652 18.86 97.70 -20.65
N LEU A 653 18.77 98.20 -19.40
CA LEU A 653 19.67 97.94 -18.24
C LEU A 653 18.97 97.24 -17.05
N SER A 654 19.72 96.58 -16.13
CA SER A 654 19.14 95.84 -14.98
C SER A 654 20.01 95.73 -13.71
N VAL A 655 19.46 95.09 -12.67
CA VAL A 655 20.19 94.61 -11.46
C VAL A 655 21.07 93.38 -11.78
N PRO A 656 21.97 92.94 -10.87
CA PRO A 656 22.79 91.73 -11.08
C PRO A 656 21.96 90.45 -11.04
N ASN A 657 22.40 89.43 -11.77
CA ASN A 657 21.89 88.05 -11.70
C ASN A 657 22.97 87.11 -11.12
N LEU A 658 22.55 86.14 -10.31
CA LEU A 658 23.41 85.25 -9.54
C LEU A 658 22.98 83.80 -9.67
N SER A 659 23.95 82.89 -9.71
CA SER A 659 23.67 81.46 -9.72
C SER A 659 23.11 80.99 -8.37
N MET A 660 22.15 80.07 -8.42
CA MET A 660 21.60 79.42 -7.24
C MET A 660 22.74 78.76 -6.43
N PRO A 661 22.84 78.99 -5.11
CA PRO A 661 23.99 78.55 -4.35
C PRO A 661 24.02 77.03 -4.21
N SER A 662 25.08 76.36 -4.67
CA SER A 662 25.24 74.92 -4.44
C SER A 662 25.57 74.65 -2.97
N VAL A 663 24.96 73.61 -2.41
CA VAL A 663 25.16 73.21 -1.01
C VAL A 663 25.85 71.84 -0.98
N SER A 664 26.86 71.69 -0.12
CA SER A 664 27.58 70.43 0.12
C SER A 664 27.93 70.26 1.59
N ASP A 665 28.57 69.14 1.93
CA ASP A 665 29.18 68.90 3.25
C ASP A 665 28.19 69.11 4.43
N ILE A 666 26.94 68.69 4.22
CA ILE A 666 25.83 68.83 5.19
C ILE A 666 25.99 67.80 6.30
N THR A 667 25.95 68.24 7.55
CA THR A 667 26.01 67.40 8.76
C THR A 667 24.71 67.53 9.57
N THR A 668 24.69 67.04 10.80
CA THR A 668 23.59 67.31 11.75
C THR A 668 23.52 68.78 12.18
N THR A 669 24.60 69.57 12.08
CA THR A 669 24.66 70.96 12.61
C THR A 669 25.38 71.98 11.72
N SER A 670 25.79 71.60 10.50
CA SER A 670 26.51 72.48 9.56
C SER A 670 26.24 72.14 8.09
N ALA A 671 26.57 73.07 7.19
CA ALA A 671 26.56 72.88 5.74
C ALA A 671 27.46 73.91 5.03
N LYS A 672 27.99 73.59 3.86
CA LYS A 672 28.84 74.47 3.04
C LYS A 672 28.10 74.96 1.80
N VAL A 673 28.33 76.20 1.40
CA VAL A 673 27.61 76.86 0.31
C VAL A 673 28.56 77.60 -0.65
N VAL A 674 28.29 77.55 -1.95
CA VAL A 674 29.11 78.14 -3.04
C VAL A 674 28.20 78.80 -4.10
N SER A 675 28.58 79.92 -4.70
CA SER A 675 27.81 80.60 -5.77
C SER A 675 28.72 81.34 -6.76
N SER A 676 28.14 82.04 -7.73
CA SER A 676 28.79 82.91 -8.72
C SER A 676 27.84 84.03 -9.18
N ILE A 677 28.39 85.06 -9.82
CA ILE A 677 27.60 86.13 -10.44
C ILE A 677 27.54 85.83 -11.95
N GLU A 678 26.34 85.70 -12.49
CA GLU A 678 26.10 85.30 -13.90
C GLU A 678 26.04 86.51 -14.83
N SER A 679 25.54 87.64 -14.34
CA SER A 679 25.54 88.92 -15.07
C SER A 679 25.52 90.09 -14.10
N ASN A 680 26.26 91.15 -14.42
CA ASN A 680 26.28 92.38 -13.62
C ASN A 680 25.13 93.34 -13.99
N GLY A 681 24.21 92.94 -14.88
CA GLY A 681 23.05 93.74 -15.29
C GLY A 681 23.37 94.91 -16.24
N ASN A 682 24.49 94.83 -16.97
CA ASN A 682 25.08 95.92 -17.75
C ASN A 682 25.51 97.14 -16.89
N ALA A 683 25.77 96.93 -15.60
CA ALA A 683 26.31 97.91 -14.65
C ALA A 683 27.42 97.25 -13.77
N THR A 684 28.02 97.99 -12.82
CA THR A 684 29.14 97.49 -11.98
C THR A 684 28.66 97.01 -10.60
N VAL A 685 29.15 95.86 -10.15
CA VAL A 685 28.83 95.27 -8.84
C VAL A 685 29.72 95.84 -7.72
N SER A 686 29.16 96.05 -6.52
CA SER A 686 29.81 96.66 -5.35
C SER A 686 29.86 95.77 -4.10
N GLU A 687 29.12 94.66 -4.02
CA GLU A 687 29.03 93.79 -2.84
C GLU A 687 28.58 92.38 -3.24
N LYS A 688 28.98 91.33 -2.49
CA LYS A 688 28.46 89.96 -2.58
C LYS A 688 28.47 89.22 -1.24
N GLY A 689 27.54 88.29 -1.01
CA GLY A 689 27.46 87.47 0.21
C GLY A 689 26.36 86.41 0.18
N PHE A 690 26.20 85.66 1.28
CA PHE A 690 25.10 84.70 1.46
C PHE A 690 24.15 85.13 2.58
N CYS A 691 22.88 84.73 2.49
CA CYS A 691 21.93 84.79 3.60
C CYS A 691 21.09 83.52 3.68
N TRP A 692 20.67 83.12 4.89
CA TRP A 692 19.92 81.88 5.11
C TRP A 692 18.92 81.98 6.27
N ASN A 693 17.79 81.28 6.17
CA ASN A 693 16.78 81.20 7.23
C ASN A 693 15.88 79.96 7.03
N THR A 694 14.93 79.72 7.94
CA THR A 694 13.96 78.62 7.85
C THR A 694 12.56 79.09 7.41
N THR A 695 12.42 80.31 6.88
CA THR A 695 11.12 80.94 6.56
C THR A 695 10.87 81.13 5.07
N GLY A 696 11.84 80.82 4.19
CA GLY A 696 11.64 80.76 2.74
C GLY A 696 11.66 82.11 2.01
N THR A 697 12.01 83.20 2.68
CA THR A 697 12.09 84.56 2.10
C THR A 697 13.49 85.15 2.28
N PRO A 698 14.17 85.66 1.23
CA PRO A 698 15.49 86.28 1.40
C PRO A 698 15.39 87.59 2.19
N ASP A 699 16.11 87.66 3.31
CA ASP A 699 16.49 88.91 3.96
C ASP A 699 17.96 88.85 4.42
N LEU A 700 18.49 89.96 4.92
CA LEU A 700 19.90 90.04 5.35
C LEU A 700 20.11 89.91 6.88
N LYS A 701 19.09 89.52 7.66
CA LYS A 701 19.19 89.41 9.13
C LYS A 701 20.18 88.33 9.56
N THR A 702 20.06 87.14 8.96
CA THR A 702 21.01 86.02 9.07
C THR A 702 21.78 85.92 7.76
N SER A 703 22.78 86.80 7.62
CA SER A 703 23.63 86.90 6.44
C SER A 703 25.11 87.01 6.81
N LYS A 704 25.97 86.71 5.84
CA LYS A 704 27.41 86.83 5.96
C LYS A 704 28.03 87.17 4.59
N LYS A 705 28.64 88.35 4.52
CA LYS A 705 29.41 88.82 3.37
C LYS A 705 30.58 87.87 3.10
N VAL A 706 30.95 87.70 1.83
CA VAL A 706 32.14 86.92 1.42
C VAL A 706 33.16 87.84 0.77
N GLU A 707 34.35 87.93 1.36
CA GLU A 707 35.48 88.70 0.85
C GLU A 707 36.39 87.82 -0.02
N GLY A 708 36.99 88.40 -1.06
CA GLY A 708 37.88 87.69 -2.00
C GLY A 708 37.16 87.13 -3.23
N ASP A 709 37.92 86.49 -4.13
CA ASP A 709 37.42 86.09 -5.46
C ASP A 709 36.42 84.93 -5.39
N GLN A 710 36.76 83.86 -4.65
CA GLN A 710 35.87 82.71 -4.46
C GLN A 710 34.66 83.08 -3.60
N PHE A 711 33.48 82.68 -4.04
CA PHE A 711 32.21 83.00 -3.40
C PHE A 711 31.69 81.77 -2.66
N THR A 712 32.31 81.48 -1.51
CA THR A 712 32.14 80.25 -0.72
C THR A 712 32.01 80.57 0.77
N LEU A 713 31.21 79.79 1.51
CA LEU A 713 31.04 79.91 2.97
C LEU A 713 30.71 78.54 3.62
N VAL A 714 30.98 78.39 4.92
CA VAL A 714 30.43 77.31 5.75
C VAL A 714 29.50 77.90 6.82
N LEU A 715 28.31 77.31 6.92
CA LEU A 715 27.26 77.58 7.90
C LEU A 715 27.41 76.55 9.03
N ASN A 716 27.34 77.00 10.29
CA ASN A 716 27.45 76.16 11.49
C ASN A 716 26.33 76.53 12.47
N GLU A 717 26.25 75.81 13.59
CA GLU A 717 25.26 76.04 14.67
C GLU A 717 23.80 75.90 14.19
N LEU A 718 23.60 75.02 13.21
CA LEU A 718 22.28 74.65 12.70
C LEU A 718 21.64 73.57 13.59
N GLU A 719 20.31 73.57 13.68
CA GLU A 719 19.55 72.50 14.37
C GLU A 719 19.44 71.27 13.46
N PHE A 720 19.42 70.06 14.02
CA PHE A 720 19.35 68.80 13.27
C PHE A 720 17.95 68.53 12.68
N GLY A 721 17.89 67.86 11.53
CA GLY A 721 16.63 67.56 10.83
C GLY A 721 15.85 68.78 10.34
N LYS A 722 16.44 69.98 10.35
CA LYS A 722 15.76 71.26 10.09
C LYS A 722 16.10 71.81 8.71
N THR A 723 15.08 72.26 7.99
CA THR A 723 15.21 72.77 6.62
C THR A 723 15.55 74.26 6.61
N TYR A 724 16.66 74.59 5.97
CA TYR A 724 17.14 75.95 5.75
C TYR A 724 17.14 76.28 4.25
N TYR A 725 16.69 77.49 3.95
CA TYR A 725 16.80 78.13 2.65
C TYR A 725 18.02 79.04 2.66
N VAL A 726 18.82 79.03 1.59
CA VAL A 726 20.00 79.88 1.43
C VAL A 726 20.01 80.55 0.06
N TRP A 727 20.37 81.83 0.04
CA TRP A 727 20.53 82.66 -1.15
C TRP A 727 21.95 83.22 -1.22
N ALA A 728 22.43 83.44 -2.44
CA ALA A 728 23.51 84.37 -2.71
C ALA A 728 22.91 85.74 -3.06
N TYR A 729 23.61 86.83 -2.73
CA TYR A 729 23.22 88.19 -3.10
C TYR A 729 24.40 88.97 -3.67
N ALA A 730 24.12 89.93 -4.56
CA ALA A 730 25.08 90.94 -5.01
C ALA A 730 24.39 92.25 -5.43
N LYS A 731 25.12 93.36 -5.43
CA LYS A 731 24.55 94.71 -5.56
C LYS A 731 25.22 95.53 -6.67
N ASN A 732 24.46 96.23 -7.51
CA ASN A 732 24.96 97.23 -8.46
C ASN A 732 24.26 98.59 -8.27
N SER A 733 24.49 99.53 -9.20
CA SER A 733 23.88 100.87 -9.20
C SER A 733 22.36 100.90 -9.45
N VAL A 734 21.76 99.80 -9.91
CA VAL A 734 20.30 99.66 -10.11
C VAL A 734 19.63 99.03 -8.87
N GLY A 735 20.34 98.17 -8.13
CA GLY A 735 19.79 97.55 -6.91
C GLY A 735 20.56 96.31 -6.43
N VAL A 736 19.95 95.59 -5.47
CA VAL A 736 20.42 94.29 -5.01
C VAL A 736 19.71 93.19 -5.80
N GLY A 737 20.50 92.33 -6.45
CA GLY A 737 20.06 91.04 -6.96
C GLY A 737 20.25 89.96 -5.90
N TYR A 738 19.29 89.02 -5.84
CA TYR A 738 19.42 87.76 -5.12
C TYR A 738 19.37 86.62 -6.13
N SER A 739 20.08 85.53 -5.86
CA SER A 739 19.91 84.27 -6.59
C SER A 739 18.51 83.68 -6.36
N GLN A 740 18.18 82.59 -7.05
CA GLN A 740 17.16 81.68 -6.51
C GLN A 740 17.64 81.07 -5.18
N ALA A 741 16.70 80.67 -4.32
CA ALA A 741 17.02 79.91 -3.11
C ALA A 741 17.53 78.53 -3.48
N ASN A 742 18.57 78.03 -2.82
CA ASN A 742 18.72 76.60 -2.62
C ASN A 742 18.19 76.22 -1.24
N THR A 743 17.72 74.98 -1.09
CA THR A 743 17.10 74.49 0.14
C THR A 743 17.83 73.22 0.56
N PHE A 744 18.25 73.16 1.82
CA PHE A 744 18.90 71.98 2.39
C PHE A 744 18.34 71.66 3.77
N THR A 745 18.36 70.40 4.16
CA THR A 745 17.95 69.94 5.48
C THR A 745 19.16 69.32 6.16
N THR A 746 19.46 69.75 7.37
CA THR A 746 20.50 69.11 8.20
C THR A 746 20.16 67.66 8.47
N VAL A 747 21.17 66.81 8.63
CA VAL A 747 20.96 65.38 8.90
C VAL A 747 20.18 65.21 10.20
N SER A 748 19.13 64.39 10.19
CA SER A 748 18.34 64.05 11.38
C SER A 748 19.01 62.94 12.19
N ILE A 749 18.92 63.04 13.52
CA ILE A 749 19.09 61.90 14.43
C ILE A 749 17.74 61.15 14.49
N GLN A 750 17.76 59.82 14.55
CA GLN A 750 16.58 58.98 14.79
C GLN A 750 16.85 58.04 15.97
N GLU A 751 15.82 57.41 16.54
CA GLU A 751 16.00 56.43 17.64
C GLU A 751 16.92 55.26 17.22
N PRO A 752 17.57 54.55 18.16
CA PRO A 752 18.46 53.44 17.83
C PRO A 752 17.72 52.27 17.18
N SER A 753 18.20 51.79 16.04
CA SER A 753 17.71 50.52 15.48
C SER A 753 18.32 49.35 16.26
N LEU A 754 17.48 48.43 16.71
CA LEU A 754 17.90 47.11 17.22
C LEU A 754 17.62 46.02 16.17
N GLU A 755 18.12 44.82 16.41
CA GLU A 755 17.61 43.60 15.77
C GLU A 755 16.12 43.40 16.08
N TYR A 756 15.40 42.72 15.19
CA TYR A 756 13.94 42.69 15.25
C TYR A 756 13.38 41.90 16.45
N TYR A 757 14.12 40.92 16.97
CA TYR A 757 13.75 40.09 18.12
C TYR A 757 14.91 39.94 19.10
N VAL A 758 14.62 39.54 20.34
CA VAL A 758 15.63 39.07 21.30
C VAL A 758 15.97 37.63 20.97
N ASN A 759 17.27 37.31 20.84
CA ASN A 759 17.73 35.93 20.75
C ASN A 759 17.68 35.30 22.15
N ILE A 760 16.76 34.36 22.36
CA ILE A 760 16.59 33.65 23.64
C ILE A 760 17.22 32.26 23.54
N SER A 761 18.03 31.90 24.52
CA SER A 761 18.79 30.64 24.58
C SER A 761 18.92 30.15 26.02
N ASN A 762 19.35 28.90 26.23
CA ASN A 762 19.55 28.28 27.56
C ASN A 762 18.34 28.45 28.50
N VAL A 763 17.13 28.24 27.98
CA VAL A 763 15.90 28.27 28.79
C VAL A 763 15.84 26.99 29.62
N GLY A 764 15.83 27.15 30.94
CA GLY A 764 15.72 26.07 31.92
C GLY A 764 14.47 26.21 32.79
N ILE A 765 14.44 25.45 33.88
CA ILE A 765 13.34 25.47 34.86
C ILE A 765 13.21 26.80 35.62
N SER A 766 14.27 27.61 35.69
CA SER A 766 14.30 28.86 36.45
C SER A 766 15.24 29.94 35.88
N GLU A 767 15.68 29.79 34.63
CA GLU A 767 16.64 30.70 33.99
C GLU A 767 16.47 30.77 32.46
N ALA A 768 16.98 31.85 31.86
CA ALA A 768 17.08 32.05 30.42
C ALA A 768 18.23 33.02 30.08
N THR A 769 18.82 32.89 28.90
CA THR A 769 19.86 33.79 28.38
C THR A 769 19.31 34.60 27.21
N PHE A 770 19.42 35.92 27.28
CA PHE A 770 18.98 36.87 26.27
C PHE A 770 20.18 37.51 25.58
N THR A 771 20.15 37.63 24.25
CA THR A 771 21.14 38.36 23.45
C THR A 771 20.42 39.28 22.47
N SER A 772 20.93 40.50 22.27
CA SER A 772 20.41 41.45 21.29
C SER A 772 21.53 42.32 20.73
N THR A 773 21.42 42.75 19.47
CA THR A 773 22.30 43.74 18.86
C THR A 773 21.56 45.05 18.56
N ILE A 774 22.25 46.17 18.77
CA ILE A 774 21.89 47.48 18.21
C ILE A 774 22.45 47.50 16.78
N SER A 775 21.58 47.47 15.77
CA SER A 775 21.96 47.44 14.35
C SER A 775 22.42 48.82 13.84
N SER A 776 21.95 49.91 14.44
CA SER A 776 22.43 51.27 14.17
C SER A 776 22.10 52.24 15.31
N ALA A 777 22.99 53.18 15.61
CA ALA A 777 22.71 54.30 16.52
C ALA A 777 22.06 55.52 15.82
N ASN A 778 21.84 55.44 14.49
CA ASN A 778 21.12 56.41 13.66
C ASN A 778 21.52 57.88 13.88
N ASN A 779 22.84 58.13 13.77
CA ASN A 779 23.51 59.41 13.96
C ASN A 779 23.50 59.99 15.39
N GLY A 780 22.96 59.26 16.37
CA GLY A 780 22.99 59.60 17.79
C GLY A 780 23.96 58.74 18.62
N THR A 781 24.02 59.01 19.92
CA THR A 781 24.86 58.32 20.92
C THR A 781 24.02 57.43 21.80
N ILE A 782 24.35 56.13 21.91
CA ILE A 782 23.65 55.22 22.83
C ILE A 782 23.94 55.61 24.29
N SER A 783 22.92 56.10 25.00
CA SER A 783 23.01 56.59 26.37
C SER A 783 22.63 55.52 27.42
N LYS A 784 21.71 54.61 27.08
CA LYS A 784 21.33 53.43 27.88
C LYS A 784 20.97 52.26 26.96
N LYS A 785 21.12 51.03 27.46
CA LYS A 785 20.61 49.81 26.81
C LYS A 785 20.35 48.70 27.84
N GLY A 786 19.56 47.71 27.47
CA GLY A 786 19.32 46.54 28.32
C GLY A 786 18.16 45.66 27.88
N PHE A 787 17.64 44.86 28.81
CA PHE A 787 16.47 44.00 28.62
C PHE A 787 15.36 44.37 29.62
N CYS A 788 14.10 44.20 29.21
CA CYS A 788 12.93 44.32 30.06
C CYS A 788 11.96 43.17 29.80
N TRP A 789 11.30 42.66 30.85
CA TRP A 789 10.49 41.45 30.82
C TRP A 789 9.28 41.51 31.77
N SER A 790 8.26 40.71 31.47
CA SER A 790 7.01 40.65 32.23
C SER A 790 6.31 39.30 32.04
N THR A 791 5.53 38.84 33.02
CA THR A 791 4.64 37.67 32.89
C THR A 791 3.23 38.05 32.45
N THR A 792 2.86 39.33 32.55
CA THR A 792 1.49 39.83 32.30
C THR A 792 1.44 40.86 31.18
N ASN A 793 2.43 41.74 31.06
CA ASN A 793 2.54 42.68 29.94
C ASN A 793 3.15 41.96 28.72
N SER A 794 2.36 41.83 27.64
CA SER A 794 2.82 41.23 26.38
C SER A 794 3.84 42.08 25.62
N ASN A 795 4.00 43.36 25.98
CA ASN A 795 4.94 44.29 25.39
C ASN A 795 5.71 45.03 26.51
N PRO A 796 6.63 44.34 27.23
CA PRO A 796 7.34 44.91 28.36
C PRO A 796 8.11 46.18 27.96
N THR A 797 8.19 47.15 28.86
CA THR A 797 8.96 48.38 28.67
C THR A 797 9.89 48.61 29.85
N ILE A 798 10.65 49.72 29.86
CA ILE A 798 11.46 50.08 31.03
C ILE A 798 10.67 50.43 32.31
N THR A 799 9.33 50.31 32.33
CA THR A 799 8.51 50.32 33.55
C THR A 799 8.25 48.92 34.14
N ASP A 800 8.43 47.86 33.35
CA ASP A 800 8.37 46.46 33.81
C ASP A 800 9.70 46.06 34.51
N SER A 801 9.85 44.77 34.83
CA SER A 801 11.13 44.25 35.34
C SER A 801 12.22 44.42 34.28
N LYS A 802 13.42 44.86 34.66
CA LYS A 802 14.49 45.20 33.70
C LYS A 802 15.90 45.03 34.26
N GLN A 803 16.85 44.88 33.34
CA GLN A 803 18.28 44.90 33.58
C GLN A 803 18.95 45.86 32.59
N LEU A 804 19.76 46.79 33.10
CA LEU A 804 20.67 47.62 32.30
C LEU A 804 21.99 46.86 32.04
N ILE A 805 22.62 47.10 30.89
CA ILE A 805 23.92 46.48 30.55
C ILE A 805 24.98 47.57 30.31
N GLU A 806 25.91 47.68 31.25
CA GLU A 806 26.94 48.73 31.31
C GLU A 806 28.21 48.37 30.53
N ASP A 807 28.07 48.08 29.24
CA ASP A 807 29.19 47.87 28.32
C ASP A 807 29.08 48.76 27.05
N LYS A 808 30.16 48.85 26.26
CA LYS A 808 30.23 49.69 25.05
C LYS A 808 30.04 48.93 23.71
N ALA A 809 29.73 47.63 23.74
CA ALA A 809 29.46 46.85 22.55
C ALA A 809 28.05 47.11 22.00
N MET A 810 27.86 46.94 20.68
CA MET A 810 26.53 47.03 20.07
C MET A 810 25.72 45.75 20.29
N THR A 811 26.37 44.59 20.39
CA THR A 811 25.75 43.33 20.84
C THR A 811 25.95 43.15 22.34
N PHE A 812 24.88 42.82 23.07
CA PHE A 812 24.90 42.62 24.52
C PHE A 812 24.11 41.37 24.93
N THR A 813 24.52 40.72 26.02
CA THR A 813 23.96 39.44 26.50
C THR A 813 23.73 39.48 28.01
N TYR A 814 22.66 38.85 28.48
CA TYR A 814 22.31 38.74 29.90
C TYR A 814 21.71 37.37 30.22
N LYS A 815 22.11 36.76 31.34
CA LYS A 815 21.47 35.56 31.88
C LYS A 815 20.58 35.94 33.06
N LEU A 816 19.28 35.81 32.87
CA LEU A 816 18.27 36.00 33.91
C LEU A 816 18.05 34.68 34.65
N THR A 817 17.99 34.72 35.97
CA THR A 817 17.77 33.58 36.87
C THR A 817 16.69 33.90 37.90
N GLY A 818 16.19 32.87 38.61
CA GLY A 818 15.11 33.03 39.60
C GLY A 818 13.70 33.08 39.00
N LEU A 819 13.53 32.61 37.76
CA LEU A 819 12.23 32.50 37.11
C LEU A 819 11.40 31.37 37.73
N THR A 820 10.07 31.49 37.66
CA THR A 820 9.12 30.43 38.02
C THR A 820 9.10 29.39 36.89
N ASN A 821 9.03 28.09 37.22
CA ASN A 821 8.97 27.01 36.24
C ASN A 821 7.59 26.96 35.53
N GLY A 822 7.54 26.40 34.31
CA GLY A 822 6.31 26.29 33.51
C GLY A 822 5.60 27.62 33.17
N THR A 823 6.29 28.75 33.36
CA THR A 823 5.70 30.10 33.32
C THR A 823 6.14 30.84 32.06
N ARG A 824 5.19 31.46 31.35
CA ARG A 824 5.48 32.27 30.17
C ARG A 824 5.93 33.68 30.56
N TYR A 825 7.01 34.14 29.94
CA TYR A 825 7.58 35.46 30.05
C TYR A 825 7.68 36.11 28.67
N TYR A 826 7.33 37.38 28.58
CA TYR A 826 7.63 38.25 27.45
C TYR A 826 8.92 39.02 27.77
N VAL A 827 9.77 39.25 26.76
CA VAL A 827 11.03 39.99 26.87
C VAL A 827 11.27 40.87 25.63
N ARG A 828 11.81 42.07 25.86
CA ARG A 828 12.26 43.01 24.84
C ARG A 828 13.62 43.59 25.23
N ALA A 829 14.51 43.76 24.27
CA ALA A 829 15.69 44.60 24.47
C ALA A 829 15.36 46.05 24.12
N PHE A 830 16.08 46.99 24.72
CA PHE A 830 15.90 48.42 24.52
C PHE A 830 17.24 49.15 24.37
N ALA A 831 17.24 50.26 23.64
CA ALA A 831 18.35 51.20 23.55
C ALA A 831 17.84 52.65 23.42
N GLU A 832 18.56 53.59 24.02
CA GLU A 832 18.19 55.01 24.13
C GLU A 832 19.27 55.90 23.50
N ASN A 833 18.88 56.91 22.74
CA ASN A 833 19.76 58.01 22.28
C ASN A 833 19.07 59.38 22.40
N GLU A 834 19.63 60.42 21.80
CA GLU A 834 19.12 61.81 21.87
C GLU A 834 17.74 62.00 21.20
N ALA A 835 17.28 61.05 20.38
CA ALA A 835 15.96 61.08 19.74
C ALA A 835 14.87 60.30 20.49
N GLY A 836 15.22 59.31 21.32
CA GLY A 836 14.24 58.52 22.09
C GLY A 836 14.70 57.12 22.50
N ILE A 837 13.74 56.25 22.85
CA ILE A 837 13.98 54.87 23.32
C ILE A 837 13.29 53.89 22.37
N SER A 838 14.10 53.21 21.56
CA SER A 838 13.63 52.12 20.71
C SER A 838 13.80 50.75 21.38
N TYR A 839 12.98 49.80 20.92
CA TYR A 839 12.84 48.46 21.47
C TYR A 839 12.77 47.42 20.35
N THR A 840 13.18 46.20 20.63
CA THR A 840 12.89 45.04 19.75
C THR A 840 11.37 44.80 19.66
N SER A 841 10.93 43.94 18.75
CA SER A 841 9.63 43.27 18.91
C SER A 841 9.60 42.44 20.19
N SER A 842 8.40 42.26 20.75
CA SER A 842 8.22 41.36 21.89
C SER A 842 8.55 39.93 21.49
N SER A 843 9.40 39.29 22.29
CA SER A 843 9.81 37.90 22.14
C SER A 843 9.30 37.15 23.37
N GLU A 844 8.70 35.97 23.24
CA GLU A 844 8.21 35.20 24.38
C GLU A 844 8.94 33.87 24.55
N PHE A 845 9.03 33.41 25.79
CA PHE A 845 9.53 32.09 26.15
C PHE A 845 8.76 31.56 27.36
N THR A 846 8.70 30.24 27.49
CA THR A 846 8.16 29.55 28.67
C THR A 846 9.28 28.76 29.32
N THR A 847 9.50 28.95 30.62
CA THR A 847 10.46 28.14 31.38
C THR A 847 10.05 26.67 31.38
N THR A 848 11.02 25.76 31.43
CA THR A 848 10.76 24.32 31.44
C THR A 848 9.88 23.97 32.63
N ALA A 849 8.74 23.32 32.39
CA ALA A 849 7.85 22.85 33.46
C ALA A 849 8.45 21.64 34.18
N LEU A 850 8.15 21.52 35.47
CA LEU A 850 8.36 20.27 36.22
C LEU A 850 7.14 19.36 36.03
N ASN A 851 7.38 18.11 35.66
CA ASN A 851 6.34 17.08 35.48
C ASN A 851 6.54 15.96 36.52
N ALA A 852 5.54 15.09 36.71
CA ALA A 852 5.78 13.79 37.34
C ALA A 852 6.63 12.88 36.41
N PRO A 853 7.30 11.83 36.93
CA PRO A 853 8.12 10.95 36.11
C PRO A 853 7.30 10.18 35.07
N THR A 854 7.91 9.78 33.96
CA THR A 854 7.31 8.84 32.99
C THR A 854 8.09 7.52 32.98
N LEU A 855 7.39 6.40 32.77
CA LEU A 855 7.94 5.06 32.95
C LEU A 855 7.62 4.16 31.76
N SER A 856 8.48 3.17 31.51
CA SER A 856 8.16 2.08 30.59
C SER A 856 7.16 1.11 31.20
N MET A 857 6.28 0.56 30.35
CA MET A 857 5.41 -0.56 30.70
C MET A 857 6.26 -1.71 31.29
N PRO A 858 5.87 -2.31 32.43
CA PRO A 858 6.68 -3.31 33.11
C PRO A 858 6.73 -4.61 32.32
N ILE A 859 7.91 -5.19 32.16
CA ILE A 859 8.11 -6.49 31.52
C ILE A 859 7.99 -7.57 32.59
N VAL A 860 7.09 -8.53 32.37
CA VAL A 860 6.95 -9.73 33.19
C VAL A 860 7.80 -10.82 32.57
N ASN A 861 8.90 -11.19 33.24
CA ASN A 861 9.93 -12.09 32.71
C ASN A 861 9.60 -13.58 32.97
N SER A 862 9.01 -13.86 34.13
CA SER A 862 8.60 -15.21 34.52
C SER A 862 7.48 -15.16 35.55
N THR A 863 6.59 -16.14 35.49
CA THR A 863 5.47 -16.33 36.43
C THR A 863 5.56 -17.73 37.04
N THR A 864 5.06 -17.86 38.26
CA THR A 864 4.84 -19.16 38.91
C THR A 864 3.36 -19.27 39.30
N ILE A 865 3.02 -20.30 40.07
CA ILE A 865 1.72 -20.45 40.73
C ILE A 865 1.41 -19.32 41.73
N ASN A 866 2.40 -18.61 42.28
CA ASN A 866 2.18 -17.61 43.35
C ASN A 866 3.11 -16.38 43.32
N SER A 867 3.88 -16.20 42.24
CA SER A 867 4.83 -15.11 42.08
C SER A 867 5.02 -14.69 40.63
N ALA A 868 5.57 -13.49 40.42
CA ALA A 868 5.97 -12.99 39.11
C ALA A 868 7.22 -12.11 39.24
N TYR A 869 8.22 -12.31 38.36
CA TYR A 869 9.39 -11.45 38.28
C TYR A 869 9.16 -10.37 37.23
N VAL A 870 9.22 -9.10 37.64
CA VAL A 870 8.90 -7.93 36.83
C VAL A 870 10.04 -6.92 36.82
N PHE A 871 10.20 -6.16 35.74
CA PHE A 871 11.15 -5.04 35.66
C PHE A 871 10.67 -3.90 34.75
N SER A 872 11.20 -2.69 34.93
CA SER A 872 10.82 -1.48 34.19
C SER A 872 12.01 -0.50 34.08
N SER A 873 11.78 0.66 33.45
CA SER A 873 12.70 1.80 33.36
C SER A 873 11.95 3.10 33.61
N ILE A 874 12.68 4.14 34.06
CA ILE A 874 12.18 5.52 34.07
C ILE A 874 12.64 6.16 32.76
N ASN A 875 11.70 6.70 32.00
CA ASN A 875 11.94 7.24 30.65
C ASN A 875 12.25 8.73 30.70
N ASP A 876 11.58 9.47 31.58
CA ASP A 876 11.89 10.85 31.96
C ASP A 876 11.66 11.02 33.47
N ASN A 877 12.53 11.76 34.15
CA ASN A 877 12.34 12.14 35.55
C ASN A 877 11.44 13.38 35.72
N GLY A 878 10.97 13.99 34.64
CA GLY A 878 10.09 15.16 34.64
C GLY A 878 10.82 16.45 35.03
N ASN A 879 12.13 16.52 34.79
CA ASN A 879 13.05 17.58 35.24
C ASN A 879 13.15 17.73 36.77
N SER A 880 12.79 16.69 37.54
CA SER A 880 12.84 16.70 39.01
C SER A 880 13.43 15.38 39.54
N THR A 881 14.13 15.44 40.67
CA THR A 881 14.78 14.26 41.26
C THR A 881 13.75 13.23 41.71
N VAL A 882 13.88 12.00 41.22
CA VAL A 882 13.06 10.86 41.66
C VAL A 882 13.42 10.51 43.11
N THR A 883 12.42 10.52 43.99
CA THR A 883 12.53 10.24 45.42
C THR A 883 12.09 8.82 45.78
N GLU A 884 11.29 8.17 44.94
CA GLU A 884 10.82 6.80 45.13
C GLU A 884 10.55 6.11 43.78
N LYS A 885 10.74 4.79 43.71
CA LYS A 885 10.29 3.93 42.61
C LYS A 885 9.79 2.59 43.14
N GLY A 886 8.90 1.92 42.40
CA GLY A 886 8.37 0.63 42.78
C GLY A 886 7.38 0.06 41.76
N PHE A 887 6.67 -1.00 42.17
CA PHE A 887 5.57 -1.58 41.41
C PHE A 887 4.30 -1.61 42.25
N CYS A 888 3.15 -1.58 41.59
CA CYS A 888 1.84 -1.80 42.21
C CYS A 888 0.97 -2.67 41.30
N TRP A 889 0.05 -3.44 41.88
CA TRP A 889 -0.72 -4.44 41.15
C TRP A 889 -2.08 -4.70 41.78
N ASN A 890 -3.07 -4.98 40.92
CA ASN A 890 -4.42 -5.34 41.31
C ASN A 890 -5.01 -6.42 40.38
N THR A 891 -6.22 -6.89 40.67
CA THR A 891 -6.92 -7.90 39.85
C THR A 891 -8.26 -7.38 39.30
N THR A 892 -8.37 -6.06 39.15
CA THR A 892 -9.56 -5.39 38.60
C THR A 892 -9.28 -4.71 37.26
N GLY A 893 -8.02 -4.32 37.00
CA GLY A 893 -7.66 -3.50 35.84
C GLY A 893 -7.99 -2.02 36.02
N ASN A 894 -8.45 -1.62 37.21
CA ASN A 894 -8.66 -0.22 37.55
C ASN A 894 -7.32 0.53 37.63
N ALA A 895 -7.35 1.84 37.35
CA ALA A 895 -6.19 2.71 37.48
C ALA A 895 -5.55 2.62 38.90
N PRO A 896 -4.21 2.64 39.01
CA PRO A 896 -3.51 2.25 40.23
C PRO A 896 -3.63 3.28 41.35
N ASP A 897 -3.90 2.83 42.58
CA ASP A 897 -3.79 3.65 43.80
C ASP A 897 -2.89 2.97 44.85
N LEU A 898 -1.73 3.57 45.13
CA LEU A 898 -0.75 3.11 46.12
C LEU A 898 -1.29 3.05 47.57
N LYS A 899 -2.49 3.56 47.84
CA LYS A 899 -3.16 3.44 49.15
C LYS A 899 -4.06 2.21 49.28
N THR A 900 -4.55 1.65 48.18
CA THR A 900 -5.56 0.57 48.19
C THR A 900 -5.14 -0.67 47.41
N ASP A 901 -4.32 -0.52 46.37
CA ASP A 901 -3.73 -1.63 45.64
C ASP A 901 -2.48 -2.18 46.36
N ALA A 902 -2.14 -3.44 46.07
CA ALA A 902 -0.90 -4.02 46.56
C ALA A 902 0.29 -3.33 45.88
N SER A 903 1.30 -2.91 46.65
CA SER A 903 2.45 -2.19 46.13
C SER A 903 3.73 -2.46 46.91
N GLN A 904 4.88 -2.33 46.24
CA GLN A 904 6.20 -2.54 46.83
C GLN A 904 7.25 -1.64 46.20
N LYS A 905 8.03 -0.97 47.07
CA LYS A 905 9.14 -0.09 46.74
C LYS A 905 10.37 -0.90 46.30
N VAL A 906 11.13 -0.38 45.35
CA VAL A 906 12.36 -1.01 44.83
C VAL A 906 13.57 -0.15 45.17
N THR A 907 14.50 -0.72 45.94
CA THR A 907 15.72 -0.06 46.43
C THR A 907 16.96 -0.49 45.66
N GLY A 908 17.82 0.46 45.29
CA GLY A 908 19.03 0.22 44.49
C GLY A 908 18.87 0.68 43.03
N ASP A 909 19.90 0.49 42.22
CA ASP A 909 19.95 1.03 40.85
C ASP A 909 19.00 0.29 39.89
N GLN A 910 18.98 -1.04 39.96
CA GLN A 910 18.05 -1.86 39.19
C GLN A 910 16.58 -1.52 39.54
N PHE A 911 15.69 -1.69 38.55
CA PHE A 911 14.26 -1.43 38.72
C PHE A 911 13.48 -2.72 38.39
N ASN A 912 13.67 -3.71 39.26
CA ASN A 912 13.08 -5.04 39.16
C ASN A 912 12.51 -5.50 40.53
N LEU A 913 11.62 -6.49 40.50
CA LEU A 913 10.96 -7.02 41.69
C LEU A 913 10.44 -8.44 41.43
N THR A 914 10.57 -9.33 42.42
CA THR A 914 9.76 -10.56 42.48
C THR A 914 8.52 -10.30 43.33
N ILE A 915 7.38 -10.11 42.69
CA ILE A 915 6.07 -10.04 43.34
C ILE A 915 5.75 -11.45 43.87
N THR A 916 5.28 -11.57 45.11
CA THR A 916 4.98 -12.87 45.76
C THR A 916 3.63 -12.83 46.49
N GLY A 917 3.11 -14.00 46.88
CA GLY A 917 1.82 -14.11 47.58
C GLY A 917 0.60 -14.01 46.67
N LEU A 918 0.78 -14.23 45.37
CA LEU A 918 -0.29 -14.21 44.37
C LEU A 918 -1.13 -15.50 44.43
N THR A 919 -2.40 -15.41 44.03
CA THR A 919 -3.27 -16.58 43.84
C THR A 919 -2.94 -17.28 42.52
N PHE A 920 -2.94 -18.60 42.46
CA PHE A 920 -2.74 -19.38 41.23
C PHE A 920 -3.90 -19.24 40.25
N GLY A 921 -3.62 -19.41 38.95
CA GLY A 921 -4.61 -19.32 37.87
C GLY A 921 -5.31 -17.96 37.74
N LYS A 922 -4.77 -16.89 38.34
CA LYS A 922 -5.44 -15.59 38.47
C LYS A 922 -4.68 -14.50 37.71
N THR A 923 -5.43 -13.69 36.98
CA THR A 923 -4.91 -12.54 36.23
C THR A 923 -4.68 -11.33 37.14
N TYR A 924 -3.53 -10.70 36.96
CA TYR A 924 -3.07 -9.49 37.64
C TYR A 924 -2.66 -8.44 36.60
N TYR A 925 -2.97 -7.19 36.91
CA TYR A 925 -2.46 -6.01 36.21
C TYR A 925 -1.37 -5.41 37.09
N VAL A 926 -0.21 -5.08 36.51
CA VAL A 926 0.93 -4.50 37.21
C VAL A 926 1.40 -3.22 36.51
N TRP A 927 1.62 -2.18 37.31
CA TRP A 927 2.18 -0.90 36.90
C TRP A 927 3.53 -0.69 37.59
N ALA A 928 4.48 -0.12 36.87
CA ALA A 928 5.63 0.53 37.48
C ALA A 928 5.22 1.94 37.95
N TYR A 929 5.78 2.41 39.05
CA TYR A 929 5.58 3.79 39.51
C TYR A 929 6.89 4.45 39.94
N ALA A 930 6.96 5.78 39.81
CA ALA A 930 8.03 6.60 40.38
C ALA A 930 7.50 7.96 40.83
N THR A 931 8.04 8.48 41.93
CA THR A 931 7.65 9.76 42.54
C THR A 931 8.81 10.75 42.49
N ASN A 932 8.54 12.01 42.21
CA ASN A 932 9.50 13.12 42.29
C ASN A 932 8.91 14.31 43.09
N GLY A 933 9.51 15.50 42.97
CA GLY A 933 9.03 16.72 43.65
C GLY A 933 7.70 17.30 43.15
N VAL A 934 7.11 16.74 42.08
CA VAL A 934 5.81 17.15 41.51
C VAL A 934 4.71 16.16 41.87
N GLY A 935 4.99 14.87 41.81
CA GLY A 935 4.03 13.82 42.13
C GLY A 935 4.50 12.42 41.72
N THR A 936 3.58 11.46 41.79
CA THR A 936 3.79 10.08 41.32
C THR A 936 3.32 9.94 39.87
N GLY A 937 4.21 9.44 39.02
CA GLY A 937 3.87 8.93 37.70
C GLY A 937 3.78 7.39 37.71
N PHE A 938 2.95 6.86 36.82
CA PHE A 938 2.77 5.43 36.60
C PHE A 938 3.05 5.11 35.12
N SER A 939 3.43 3.86 34.84
CA SER A 939 3.47 3.32 33.48
C SER A 939 2.05 3.05 32.94
N GLU A 940 1.95 2.56 31.70
CA GLU A 940 0.81 1.70 31.31
C GLU A 940 0.88 0.34 32.05
N PRO A 941 -0.24 -0.38 32.24
CA PRO A 941 -0.24 -1.70 32.85
C PRO A 941 0.32 -2.77 31.92
N GLN A 942 1.09 -3.70 32.47
CA GLN A 942 1.24 -5.04 31.89
C GLN A 942 0.26 -6.00 32.56
N THR A 943 -0.29 -6.92 31.78
CA THR A 943 -1.15 -8.00 32.29
C THR A 943 -0.37 -9.31 32.34
N PHE A 944 -0.55 -10.09 33.40
CA PHE A 944 -0.08 -11.49 33.47
C PHE A 944 -1.07 -12.37 34.23
N THR A 945 -0.99 -13.68 34.02
CA THR A 945 -1.76 -14.67 34.78
C THR A 945 -0.79 -15.64 35.43
N THR A 946 -0.96 -15.91 36.72
CA THR A 946 -0.19 -16.93 37.44
C THR A 946 -0.49 -18.32 36.90
N THR A 947 0.48 -19.24 36.97
CA THR A 947 0.29 -20.63 36.51
C THR A 947 -0.90 -21.27 37.24
N ASN A 948 -1.83 -21.88 36.50
CA ASN A 948 -2.98 -22.55 37.10
C ASN A 948 -2.60 -23.94 37.63
N ILE A 949 -3.32 -24.39 38.66
CA ILE A 949 -3.19 -25.73 39.25
C ILE A 949 -4.57 -26.39 39.20
N THR A 950 -4.62 -27.63 38.69
CA THR A 950 -5.77 -28.53 38.83
C THR A 950 -5.36 -29.75 39.66
N THR A 951 -6.30 -30.58 40.11
CA THR A 951 -6.00 -31.71 40.99
C THR A 951 -5.18 -32.81 40.27
N PRO A 952 -4.46 -33.69 41.00
CA PRO A 952 -3.55 -34.66 40.38
C PRO A 952 -4.26 -35.78 39.63
N GLU A 953 -3.63 -36.30 38.58
CA GLU A 953 -4.16 -37.39 37.76
C GLU A 953 -3.35 -38.68 37.96
N MET A 954 -4.04 -39.81 37.99
CA MET A 954 -3.49 -41.14 38.29
C MET A 954 -4.06 -42.17 37.31
N TYR A 955 -3.27 -43.17 36.98
CA TYR A 955 -3.78 -44.34 36.26
C TYR A 955 -4.78 -45.13 37.13
N SER A 956 -5.41 -46.15 36.53
CA SER A 956 -6.20 -47.14 37.27
C SER A 956 -5.39 -47.77 38.43
N THR A 957 -6.06 -48.38 39.38
CA THR A 957 -5.38 -49.20 40.40
C THR A 957 -5.19 -50.60 39.86
N ASP A 958 -3.95 -50.99 39.59
CA ASP A 958 -3.62 -52.38 39.28
C ASP A 958 -3.73 -53.22 40.55
N ILE A 959 -4.34 -54.41 40.42
CA ILE A 959 -4.57 -55.33 41.55
C ILE A 959 -3.96 -56.68 41.23
N SER A 960 -3.10 -57.17 42.12
CA SER A 960 -2.31 -58.40 41.96
C SER A 960 -2.21 -59.16 43.28
N ALA A 961 -1.60 -60.36 43.26
CA ALA A 961 -1.35 -61.18 44.45
C ALA A 961 -2.57 -61.38 45.38
N ILE A 962 -3.75 -61.54 44.78
CA ILE A 962 -5.00 -61.77 45.49
C ILE A 962 -4.95 -63.16 46.14
N THR A 963 -5.21 -63.22 47.44
CA THR A 963 -5.31 -64.47 48.22
C THR A 963 -6.67 -64.57 48.89
N THR A 964 -6.82 -65.49 49.84
CA THR A 964 -7.98 -65.58 50.72
C THR A 964 -8.09 -64.39 51.68
N THR A 965 -6.99 -63.67 51.99
CA THR A 965 -6.98 -62.59 53.01
C THR A 965 -6.12 -61.37 52.66
N SER A 966 -5.60 -61.27 51.42
CA SER A 966 -4.74 -60.17 50.97
C SER A 966 -4.92 -59.84 49.49
N ALA A 967 -4.48 -58.65 49.08
CA ALA A 967 -4.22 -58.27 47.68
C ALA A 967 -3.19 -57.13 47.63
N THR A 968 -2.43 -57.02 46.54
CA THR A 968 -1.47 -55.93 46.33
C THR A 968 -1.99 -54.95 45.29
N LEU A 969 -2.05 -53.68 45.70
CA LEU A 969 -2.46 -52.53 44.89
C LEU A 969 -1.24 -51.80 44.36
N SER A 970 -1.30 -51.28 43.13
CA SER A 970 -0.30 -50.36 42.59
C SER A 970 -0.94 -49.32 41.66
N THR A 971 -0.35 -48.12 41.59
CA THR A 971 -0.72 -47.09 40.60
C THR A 971 0.42 -46.09 40.39
N THR A 972 0.25 -45.16 39.44
CA THR A 972 1.17 -44.03 39.22
C THR A 972 0.40 -42.73 39.00
N ILE A 973 0.85 -41.65 39.65
CA ILE A 973 0.46 -40.27 39.35
C ILE A 973 1.16 -39.86 38.06
N TYR A 974 0.48 -39.94 36.91
CA TYR A 974 1.12 -39.60 35.63
C TYR A 974 1.23 -38.10 35.39
N ASN A 975 0.41 -37.28 36.07
CA ASN A 975 0.42 -35.83 35.96
C ASN A 975 0.07 -35.18 37.32
N THR A 976 0.87 -34.21 37.76
CA THR A 976 0.64 -33.47 39.02
C THR A 976 -0.06 -32.12 38.82
N ASN A 977 -0.36 -31.76 37.56
CA ASN A 977 -1.08 -30.55 37.14
C ASN A 977 -0.51 -29.25 37.76
N ASN A 978 0.80 -29.06 37.61
CA ASN A 978 1.61 -27.95 38.17
C ASN A 978 1.65 -27.84 39.70
N GLY A 979 0.91 -28.68 40.44
CA GLY A 979 0.90 -28.70 41.90
C GLY A 979 1.91 -29.68 42.49
N LYS A 980 2.27 -29.46 43.76
CA LYS A 980 3.12 -30.34 44.56
C LYS A 980 2.27 -31.38 45.28
N ILE A 981 2.61 -32.65 45.12
CA ILE A 981 1.91 -33.73 45.83
C ILE A 981 2.21 -33.65 47.33
N SER A 982 1.16 -33.48 48.12
CA SER A 982 1.17 -33.30 49.57
C SER A 982 0.70 -34.53 50.34
N GLN A 983 -0.20 -35.32 49.76
CA GLN A 983 -0.70 -36.61 50.28
C GLN A 983 -0.98 -37.54 49.09
N LYS A 984 -0.81 -38.85 49.27
CA LYS A 984 -1.20 -39.89 48.30
C LYS A 984 -1.38 -41.24 48.99
N GLY A 985 -2.20 -42.13 48.43
CA GLY A 985 -2.46 -43.44 49.04
C GLY A 985 -3.57 -44.22 48.36
N PHE A 986 -4.07 -45.25 49.05
CA PHE A 986 -5.21 -46.06 48.61
C PHE A 986 -6.33 -46.04 49.65
N CYS A 987 -7.58 -46.03 49.20
CA CYS A 987 -8.78 -46.22 50.00
C CYS A 987 -9.63 -47.36 49.44
N TRP A 988 -10.26 -48.14 50.32
CA TRP A 988 -10.99 -49.35 49.98
C TRP A 988 -12.18 -49.60 50.91
N SER A 989 -13.16 -50.34 50.42
CA SER A 989 -14.37 -50.70 51.19
C SER A 989 -15.00 -51.96 50.61
N SER A 990 -15.63 -52.79 51.45
CA SER A 990 -16.45 -53.93 51.01
C SER A 990 -17.94 -53.62 50.92
N THR A 991 -18.35 -52.38 51.24
CA THR A 991 -19.75 -51.94 51.25
C THR A 991 -19.97 -50.64 50.49
N ASN A 992 -19.02 -49.70 50.52
CA ASN A 992 -19.05 -48.51 49.66
C ASN A 992 -18.44 -48.86 48.29
N SER A 993 -19.21 -48.69 47.22
CA SER A 993 -18.74 -48.89 45.84
C SER A 993 -17.84 -47.77 45.33
N GLU A 994 -17.80 -46.61 45.99
CA GLU A 994 -16.95 -45.47 45.65
C GLU A 994 -16.15 -45.03 46.89
N PRO A 995 -15.15 -45.82 47.32
CA PRO A 995 -14.43 -45.58 48.57
C PRO A 995 -13.65 -44.27 48.56
N THR A 996 -13.60 -43.62 49.72
CA THR A 996 -12.94 -42.34 49.95
C THR A 996 -11.95 -42.44 51.12
N ILE A 997 -11.21 -41.36 51.43
CA ILE A 997 -10.38 -41.32 52.66
C ILE A 997 -11.21 -41.32 53.97
N ALA A 998 -12.54 -41.32 53.91
CA ALA A 998 -13.42 -41.59 55.05
C ALA A 998 -13.71 -43.09 55.25
N ASP A 999 -13.48 -43.93 54.23
CA ASP A 999 -13.46 -45.39 54.32
C ASP A 999 -12.11 -45.88 54.88
N SER A 1000 -11.86 -47.20 54.83
CA SER A 1000 -10.54 -47.75 55.16
C SER A 1000 -9.52 -47.25 54.15
N HIS A 1001 -8.42 -46.66 54.62
CA HIS A 1001 -7.41 -46.08 53.75
C HIS A 1001 -5.99 -46.20 54.30
N LYS A 1002 -5.01 -45.92 53.43
CA LYS A 1002 -3.60 -45.91 53.76
C LYS A 1002 -2.84 -44.87 52.95
N ASP A 1003 -2.31 -43.86 53.65
CA ASP A 1003 -1.31 -42.95 53.10
C ASP A 1003 0.00 -43.70 52.79
N ILE A 1004 0.61 -43.38 51.66
CA ILE A 1004 1.87 -43.94 51.18
C ILE A 1004 2.91 -42.82 51.03
N THR A 1005 3.89 -42.83 51.94
CA THR A 1005 4.92 -41.79 52.09
C THR A 1005 6.22 -42.10 51.34
N THR A 1006 6.20 -42.99 50.34
CA THR A 1006 7.38 -43.28 49.50
C THR A 1006 7.58 -42.15 48.49
N ASP A 1007 8.83 -41.81 48.18
CA ASP A 1007 9.13 -40.83 47.12
C ASP A 1007 8.79 -41.37 45.72
N GLY A 1008 8.68 -40.46 44.74
CA GLY A 1008 8.28 -40.77 43.36
C GLY A 1008 6.76 -40.86 43.13
N ASN A 1009 6.37 -40.95 41.86
CA ASN A 1009 4.96 -40.90 41.45
C ASN A 1009 4.25 -42.27 41.43
N THR A 1010 5.00 -43.35 41.29
CA THR A 1010 4.50 -44.74 41.38
C THR A 1010 4.49 -45.18 42.82
N PHE A 1011 3.39 -45.78 43.28
CA PHE A 1011 3.28 -46.29 44.65
C PHE A 1011 2.41 -47.55 44.73
N SER A 1012 2.66 -48.39 45.74
CA SER A 1012 2.00 -49.68 45.93
C SER A 1012 1.76 -50.01 47.40
N HIS A 1013 0.78 -50.87 47.67
CA HIS A 1013 0.46 -51.33 49.02
C HIS A 1013 -0.22 -52.71 49.03
N SER A 1014 0.21 -53.59 49.94
CA SER A 1014 -0.44 -54.89 50.15
C SER A 1014 -1.47 -54.81 51.28
N LEU A 1015 -2.75 -54.87 50.92
CA LEU A 1015 -3.85 -55.07 51.86
C LEU A 1015 -3.75 -56.45 52.50
N THR A 1016 -4.03 -56.53 53.80
CA THR A 1016 -4.01 -57.77 54.59
C THR A 1016 -5.16 -57.80 55.59
N GLY A 1017 -5.52 -58.98 56.10
CA GLY A 1017 -6.64 -59.14 57.04
C GLY A 1017 -8.02 -59.09 56.38
N LEU A 1018 -8.09 -59.21 55.05
CA LEU A 1018 -9.34 -59.25 54.29
C LEU A 1018 -10.13 -60.53 54.57
N GLN A 1019 -11.45 -60.49 54.37
CA GLN A 1019 -12.32 -61.66 54.53
C GLN A 1019 -12.31 -62.53 53.26
N PRO A 1020 -12.25 -63.87 53.32
CA PRO A 1020 -12.26 -64.74 52.13
C PRO A 1020 -13.61 -64.78 51.41
N GLY A 1021 -13.60 -64.68 50.07
CA GLY A 1021 -14.80 -64.69 49.23
C GLY A 1021 -15.56 -63.36 49.19
N VAL A 1022 -14.94 -62.25 49.60
CA VAL A 1022 -15.56 -60.92 49.69
C VAL A 1022 -14.97 -59.99 48.63
N THR A 1023 -15.86 -59.25 47.96
CA THR A 1023 -15.49 -58.19 47.02
C THR A 1023 -15.13 -56.91 47.77
N TYR A 1024 -14.02 -56.29 47.39
CA TYR A 1024 -13.57 -55.00 47.86
C TYR A 1024 -13.42 -54.05 46.67
N TYR A 1025 -14.01 -52.86 46.80
CA TYR A 1025 -13.83 -51.72 45.91
C TYR A 1025 -12.61 -50.92 46.37
N VAL A 1026 -11.86 -50.36 45.42
CA VAL A 1026 -10.58 -49.67 45.67
C VAL A 1026 -10.44 -48.45 44.76
N ARG A 1027 -9.96 -47.35 45.35
CA ARG A 1027 -9.50 -46.15 44.65
C ARG A 1027 -8.15 -45.70 45.21
N ALA A 1028 -7.25 -45.28 44.34
CA ALA A 1028 -6.08 -44.49 44.74
C ALA A 1028 -6.46 -43.02 44.86
N TYR A 1029 -5.77 -42.29 45.75
CA TYR A 1029 -5.95 -40.86 45.94
C TYR A 1029 -4.62 -40.11 45.94
N SER A 1030 -4.67 -38.83 45.55
CA SER A 1030 -3.52 -37.92 45.55
C SER A 1030 -3.98 -36.47 45.69
N LYS A 1031 -3.19 -35.63 46.37
CA LYS A 1031 -3.58 -34.26 46.75
C LYS A 1031 -2.49 -33.25 46.47
N ASN A 1032 -2.82 -32.16 45.79
CA ASN A 1032 -1.98 -30.98 45.62
C ASN A 1032 -2.69 -29.71 46.14
N GLU A 1033 -2.17 -28.53 45.83
CA GLU A 1033 -2.71 -27.23 46.23
C GLU A 1033 -4.13 -26.95 45.72
N ALA A 1034 -4.54 -27.56 44.60
CA ALA A 1034 -5.90 -27.45 44.06
C ALA A 1034 -6.91 -28.40 44.74
N GLY A 1035 -6.45 -29.40 45.49
CA GLY A 1035 -7.30 -30.30 46.26
C GLY A 1035 -6.94 -31.79 46.11
N LEU A 1036 -7.89 -32.64 46.50
CA LEU A 1036 -7.79 -34.10 46.54
C LEU A 1036 -8.47 -34.70 45.30
N ALA A 1037 -7.74 -35.53 44.55
CA ALA A 1037 -8.26 -36.37 43.48
C ALA A 1037 -8.28 -37.85 43.87
N TYR A 1038 -9.12 -38.61 43.17
CA TYR A 1038 -9.20 -40.06 43.22
C TYR A 1038 -9.18 -40.61 41.79
N ASN A 1039 -8.54 -41.75 41.55
CA ASN A 1039 -8.63 -42.43 40.25
C ASN A 1039 -9.98 -43.12 40.04
N SER A 1040 -10.18 -43.74 38.88
CA SER A 1040 -11.34 -44.60 38.62
C SER A 1040 -11.41 -45.76 39.60
N MET A 1041 -12.62 -46.10 40.06
CA MET A 1041 -12.82 -47.27 40.91
C MET A 1041 -12.45 -48.56 40.19
N THR A 1042 -11.80 -49.44 40.95
CA THR A 1042 -11.53 -50.84 40.59
C THR A 1042 -12.03 -51.74 41.71
N SER A 1043 -12.23 -53.03 41.46
CA SER A 1043 -12.62 -53.98 42.50
C SER A 1043 -11.98 -55.34 42.30
N PHE A 1044 -11.88 -56.10 43.39
CA PHE A 1044 -11.37 -57.46 43.39
C PHE A 1044 -12.14 -58.31 44.41
N THR A 1045 -12.19 -59.61 44.20
CA THR A 1045 -12.80 -60.56 45.15
C THR A 1045 -11.71 -61.49 45.69
N THR A 1046 -11.58 -61.58 47.01
CA THR A 1046 -10.64 -62.50 47.66
C THR A 1046 -11.02 -63.95 47.39
N THR A 1047 -10.03 -64.84 47.36
CA THR A 1047 -10.25 -66.26 47.06
C THR A 1047 -11.17 -66.90 48.10
N ALA A 1048 -12.27 -67.51 47.66
CA ALA A 1048 -13.20 -68.20 48.54
C ALA A 1048 -12.58 -69.46 49.17
N THR A 1049 -13.06 -69.85 50.35
CA THR A 1049 -12.57 -71.00 51.12
C THR A 1049 -13.70 -71.98 51.43
N TYR A 1050 -13.45 -73.26 51.21
CA TYR A 1050 -14.43 -74.34 51.19
C TYR A 1050 -14.02 -75.48 52.13
N GLU A 1051 -14.91 -76.44 52.37
CA GLU A 1051 -14.54 -77.74 52.93
C GLU A 1051 -13.62 -78.52 51.94
N PRO A 1052 -12.82 -79.50 52.41
CA PRO A 1052 -11.98 -80.28 51.51
C PRO A 1052 -12.82 -81.34 50.76
N SER A 1053 -12.34 -81.83 49.62
CA SER A 1053 -13.00 -82.93 48.91
C SER A 1053 -12.15 -84.19 48.89
N VAL A 1054 -12.78 -85.33 49.20
CA VAL A 1054 -12.19 -86.67 49.10
C VAL A 1054 -12.84 -87.38 47.92
N GLY A 1055 -12.02 -87.93 47.02
CA GLY A 1055 -12.45 -88.79 45.92
C GLY A 1055 -12.76 -90.20 46.38
N ASP A 1056 -12.85 -91.11 45.41
CA ASP A 1056 -13.32 -92.47 45.65
C ASP A 1056 -12.46 -93.24 46.67
N LEU A 1057 -13.17 -93.96 47.54
CA LEU A 1057 -12.62 -94.92 48.49
C LEU A 1057 -12.60 -96.30 47.81
N SER A 1058 -11.43 -96.91 47.70
CA SER A 1058 -11.28 -98.27 47.20
C SER A 1058 -10.73 -99.21 48.29
N VAL A 1059 -11.24 -100.44 48.31
CA VAL A 1059 -10.80 -101.51 49.20
C VAL A 1059 -10.37 -102.69 48.33
N ASN A 1060 -9.11 -103.09 48.46
CA ASN A 1060 -8.46 -104.14 47.68
C ASN A 1060 -7.69 -105.09 48.60
N GLU A 1061 -7.06 -106.14 48.05
CA GLU A 1061 -6.19 -107.06 48.80
C GLU A 1061 -6.84 -107.62 50.09
N ILE A 1062 -8.14 -107.94 50.00
CA ILE A 1062 -8.92 -108.49 51.11
C ILE A 1062 -8.51 -109.95 51.33
N THR A 1063 -8.10 -110.27 52.56
CA THR A 1063 -7.76 -111.63 53.00
C THR A 1063 -8.70 -112.07 54.13
N LEU A 1064 -8.47 -113.25 54.72
CA LEU A 1064 -9.19 -113.72 55.90
C LEU A 1064 -9.12 -112.73 57.08
N ASN A 1065 -8.05 -111.93 57.20
CA ASN A 1065 -7.81 -111.05 58.35
C ASN A 1065 -7.25 -109.65 58.02
N SER A 1066 -7.22 -109.24 56.74
CA SER A 1066 -6.71 -107.93 56.31
C SER A 1066 -7.45 -107.36 55.10
N ALA A 1067 -7.28 -106.05 54.85
CA ALA A 1067 -7.67 -105.38 53.61
C ALA A 1067 -6.87 -104.09 53.40
N LYS A 1068 -6.43 -103.81 52.16
CA LYS A 1068 -5.80 -102.54 51.78
C LYS A 1068 -6.88 -101.52 51.45
N VAL A 1069 -6.82 -100.33 52.05
CA VAL A 1069 -7.78 -99.24 51.80
C VAL A 1069 -7.08 -97.97 51.35
N THR A 1070 -7.59 -97.35 50.28
CA THR A 1070 -7.02 -96.13 49.70
C THR A 1070 -8.09 -95.10 49.34
N ALA A 1071 -7.76 -93.82 49.49
CA ALA A 1071 -8.61 -92.69 49.09
C ALA A 1071 -7.73 -91.47 48.78
N ARG A 1072 -8.21 -90.58 47.90
CA ARG A 1072 -7.46 -89.37 47.49
C ARG A 1072 -8.16 -88.10 47.95
N ILE A 1073 -7.41 -87.15 48.51
CA ILE A 1073 -7.86 -85.77 48.70
C ILE A 1073 -7.76 -85.06 47.34
N ASN A 1074 -8.91 -84.73 46.76
CA ASN A 1074 -9.01 -84.11 45.43
C ASN A 1074 -8.86 -82.58 45.50
N SER A 1075 -9.30 -81.95 46.59
CA SER A 1075 -9.07 -80.53 46.88
C SER A 1075 -8.98 -80.30 48.39
N ASN A 1076 -8.18 -79.32 48.79
CA ASN A 1076 -8.05 -78.89 50.18
C ASN A 1076 -8.99 -77.72 50.57
N GLY A 1077 -9.82 -77.24 49.63
CA GLY A 1077 -10.75 -76.14 49.85
C GLY A 1077 -10.08 -74.76 50.00
N ASN A 1078 -8.87 -74.58 49.46
CA ASN A 1078 -8.00 -73.40 49.64
C ASN A 1078 -7.53 -73.20 51.10
N LEU A 1079 -7.46 -74.28 51.88
CA LEU A 1079 -7.07 -74.29 53.29
C LEU A 1079 -6.18 -75.52 53.58
N THR A 1080 -5.39 -75.46 54.65
CA THR A 1080 -4.55 -76.61 55.06
C THR A 1080 -5.41 -77.75 55.58
N ILE A 1081 -5.16 -78.98 55.11
CA ILE A 1081 -5.74 -80.20 55.69
C ILE A 1081 -5.11 -80.41 57.08
N THR A 1082 -5.93 -80.37 58.14
CA THR A 1082 -5.48 -80.57 59.53
C THR A 1082 -5.53 -82.03 59.94
N LYS A 1083 -6.46 -82.80 59.37
CA LYS A 1083 -6.61 -84.25 59.57
C LYS A 1083 -7.10 -84.91 58.28
N ALA A 1084 -6.71 -86.15 58.05
CA ALA A 1084 -7.39 -87.04 57.11
C ALA A 1084 -7.22 -88.50 57.52
N GLY A 1085 -8.01 -89.42 56.98
CA GLY A 1085 -7.96 -90.80 57.43
C GLY A 1085 -9.11 -91.69 56.97
N PHE A 1086 -9.30 -92.78 57.71
CA PHE A 1086 -10.36 -93.76 57.51
C PHE A 1086 -11.09 -94.07 58.83
N TYR A 1087 -12.41 -94.23 58.78
CA TYR A 1087 -13.27 -94.75 59.85
C TYR A 1087 -13.85 -96.10 59.42
N TRP A 1088 -13.80 -97.13 60.26
CA TRP A 1088 -14.39 -98.44 59.95
C TRP A 1088 -15.07 -99.13 61.14
N SER A 1089 -16.09 -99.94 60.84
CA SER A 1089 -16.89 -100.65 61.83
C SER A 1089 -17.43 -101.97 61.28
N LYS A 1090 -17.71 -102.92 62.17
CA LYS A 1090 -18.36 -104.20 61.85
C LYS A 1090 -19.85 -104.25 62.24
N THR A 1091 -20.37 -103.15 62.79
CA THR A 1091 -21.76 -103.03 63.26
C THR A 1091 -22.41 -101.71 62.85
N ASN A 1092 -21.66 -100.60 62.79
CA ASN A 1092 -22.17 -99.33 62.25
C ASN A 1092 -22.00 -99.29 60.72
N ASN A 1093 -23.10 -99.17 59.97
CA ASN A 1093 -23.10 -99.06 58.51
C ASN A 1093 -22.78 -97.63 58.00
N THR A 1094 -22.63 -96.66 58.89
CA THR A 1094 -22.13 -95.31 58.61
C THR A 1094 -21.01 -94.95 59.59
N PRO A 1095 -19.83 -95.60 59.48
CA PRO A 1095 -18.75 -95.44 60.45
C PRO A 1095 -18.24 -93.99 60.52
N GLY A 1096 -17.95 -93.52 61.73
CA GLY A 1096 -17.49 -92.15 61.99
C GLY A 1096 -16.45 -92.07 63.09
N ALA A 1097 -16.26 -90.86 63.64
CA ALA A 1097 -15.22 -90.58 64.65
C ALA A 1097 -15.40 -91.28 66.02
N ALA A 1098 -16.47 -92.06 66.20
CA ALA A 1098 -16.71 -92.92 67.36
C ALA A 1098 -16.46 -94.42 67.08
N ASP A 1099 -16.22 -94.80 65.83
CA ASP A 1099 -15.82 -96.15 65.42
C ASP A 1099 -14.27 -96.26 65.37
N ASN A 1100 -13.76 -97.38 64.86
CA ASN A 1100 -12.31 -97.55 64.70
C ASN A 1100 -11.78 -96.55 63.68
N VAL A 1101 -10.64 -95.91 63.98
CA VAL A 1101 -10.10 -94.80 63.21
C VAL A 1101 -8.60 -94.94 62.92
N LYS A 1102 -8.22 -94.63 61.69
CA LYS A 1102 -6.84 -94.34 61.28
C LYS A 1102 -6.77 -92.88 60.87
N GLU A 1103 -6.16 -92.04 61.70
CA GLU A 1103 -5.97 -90.61 61.44
C GLU A 1103 -4.49 -90.31 61.13
N TRP A 1104 -4.26 -89.50 60.09
CA TRP A 1104 -3.04 -88.71 59.91
C TRP A 1104 -3.34 -87.25 60.24
N LYS A 1105 -2.46 -86.62 61.02
CA LYS A 1105 -2.53 -85.20 61.35
C LYS A 1105 -1.62 -84.41 60.41
N ASN A 1106 -2.10 -83.30 59.87
CA ASN A 1106 -1.43 -82.47 58.87
C ASN A 1106 -0.81 -83.28 57.70
N PRO A 1107 -1.60 -84.13 57.00
CA PRO A 1107 -1.08 -84.96 55.92
C PRO A 1107 -0.57 -84.10 54.76
N THR A 1108 0.68 -84.33 54.34
CA THR A 1108 1.32 -83.66 53.19
C THR A 1108 1.15 -84.41 51.87
N ASN A 1109 0.66 -85.66 51.92
CA ASN A 1109 0.33 -86.46 50.75
C ASN A 1109 -1.18 -86.45 50.50
N ASN A 1110 -1.58 -86.17 49.27
CA ASN A 1110 -2.99 -86.21 48.85
C ASN A 1110 -3.51 -87.64 48.62
N LEU A 1111 -2.65 -88.67 48.58
CA LEU A 1111 -3.08 -90.07 48.57
C LEU A 1111 -2.94 -90.68 49.98
N LEU A 1112 -4.05 -91.18 50.51
CA LEU A 1112 -4.14 -91.90 51.77
C LEU A 1112 -4.15 -93.40 51.49
N THR A 1113 -3.33 -94.17 52.21
CA THR A 1113 -3.23 -95.64 52.09
C THR A 1113 -3.07 -96.26 53.47
N PHE A 1114 -3.86 -97.27 53.80
CA PHE A 1114 -3.77 -98.01 55.06
C PHE A 1114 -4.00 -99.50 54.82
N GLU A 1115 -3.16 -100.33 55.45
CA GLU A 1115 -3.43 -101.77 55.58
C GLU A 1115 -4.24 -101.98 56.86
N MET A 1116 -5.50 -102.38 56.72
CA MET A 1116 -6.29 -102.87 57.85
C MET A 1116 -5.87 -104.31 58.14
N THR A 1117 -5.54 -104.60 59.41
CA THR A 1117 -5.15 -105.93 59.89
C THR A 1117 -6.00 -106.34 61.10
N GLU A 1118 -5.86 -107.58 61.56
CA GLU A 1118 -6.62 -108.14 62.69
C GLU A 1118 -8.15 -108.13 62.47
N LEU A 1119 -8.57 -108.16 61.19
CA LEU A 1119 -9.97 -108.35 60.84
C LEU A 1119 -10.40 -109.78 61.18
N GLN A 1120 -11.66 -109.94 61.55
CA GLN A 1120 -12.24 -111.27 61.77
C GLN A 1120 -12.63 -111.89 60.43
N GLU A 1121 -12.50 -113.20 60.28
CA GLU A 1121 -12.97 -113.94 59.09
C GLU A 1121 -14.50 -113.90 58.95
N ASN A 1122 -15.01 -114.11 57.73
CA ASN A 1122 -16.45 -114.11 57.40
C ASN A 1122 -17.24 -112.91 57.98
N THR A 1123 -16.60 -111.74 58.09
CA THR A 1123 -17.14 -110.58 58.80
C THR A 1123 -17.26 -109.38 57.85
N THR A 1124 -18.44 -108.77 57.84
CA THR A 1124 -18.70 -107.57 57.02
C THR A 1124 -18.20 -106.32 57.74
N TYR A 1125 -17.38 -105.54 57.04
CA TYR A 1125 -16.85 -104.26 57.48
C TYR A 1125 -17.36 -103.13 56.57
N TYR A 1126 -17.78 -102.06 57.22
CA TYR A 1126 -18.15 -100.79 56.62
C TYR A 1126 -16.99 -99.81 56.84
N ILE A 1127 -16.63 -99.03 55.82
CA ILE A 1127 -15.53 -98.06 55.88
C ILE A 1127 -15.87 -96.77 55.14
N ARG A 1128 -15.38 -95.63 55.66
CA ARG A 1128 -15.43 -94.29 55.03
C ARG A 1128 -14.06 -93.62 55.13
N ALA A 1129 -13.63 -92.91 54.10
CA ALA A 1129 -12.47 -92.02 54.19
C ALA A 1129 -12.91 -90.61 54.60
N PHE A 1130 -12.03 -89.84 55.23
CA PHE A 1130 -12.32 -88.46 55.66
C PHE A 1130 -11.14 -87.50 55.43
N ALA A 1131 -11.45 -86.22 55.27
CA ALA A 1131 -10.50 -85.11 55.34
C ALA A 1131 -11.11 -83.89 56.03
N THR A 1132 -10.31 -83.17 56.80
CA THR A 1132 -10.70 -82.02 57.61
C THR A 1132 -9.80 -80.83 57.29
N ASN A 1133 -10.40 -79.64 57.10
CA ASN A 1133 -9.70 -78.36 57.15
C ASN A 1133 -10.40 -77.44 58.18
N SER A 1134 -10.10 -76.14 58.20
CA SER A 1134 -10.73 -75.20 59.15
C SER A 1134 -12.16 -74.76 58.80
N LYS A 1135 -12.75 -75.22 57.68
CA LYS A 1135 -14.18 -75.05 57.36
C LYS A 1135 -15.03 -76.23 57.85
N GLY A 1136 -14.52 -77.46 57.73
CA GLY A 1136 -15.24 -78.64 58.18
C GLY A 1136 -14.57 -79.96 57.82
N THR A 1137 -15.30 -81.07 57.98
CA THR A 1137 -14.84 -82.44 57.70
C THR A 1137 -15.76 -83.11 56.69
N VAL A 1138 -15.20 -83.47 55.54
CA VAL A 1138 -15.89 -84.24 54.51
C VAL A 1138 -15.53 -85.72 54.65
N VAL A 1139 -16.52 -86.57 54.42
CA VAL A 1139 -16.47 -88.03 54.51
C VAL A 1139 -17.06 -88.63 53.24
N THR A 1140 -16.41 -89.66 52.68
CA THR A 1140 -16.90 -90.39 51.50
C THR A 1140 -18.25 -91.06 51.76
N SER A 1141 -18.87 -91.64 50.74
CA SER A 1141 -19.87 -92.70 50.94
C SER A 1141 -19.27 -93.89 51.72
N THR A 1142 -20.12 -94.69 52.36
CA THR A 1142 -19.69 -95.97 52.95
C THR A 1142 -19.35 -96.95 51.83
N TYR A 1143 -18.12 -97.47 51.83
CA TYR A 1143 -17.75 -98.67 51.12
C TYR A 1143 -17.96 -99.88 52.05
N THR A 1144 -18.46 -101.00 51.53
CA THR A 1144 -18.74 -102.21 52.32
C THR A 1144 -17.99 -103.38 51.72
N PHE A 1145 -17.33 -104.18 52.56
CA PHE A 1145 -16.65 -105.41 52.15
C PHE A 1145 -16.81 -106.50 53.21
N THR A 1146 -16.56 -107.75 52.84
CA THR A 1146 -16.62 -108.90 53.76
C THR A 1146 -15.34 -109.71 53.61
N THR A 1147 -14.69 -110.04 54.72
CA THR A 1147 -13.55 -110.97 54.72
C THR A 1147 -14.02 -112.38 54.33
N PRO A 1148 -13.25 -113.17 53.56
CA PRO A 1148 -13.64 -114.54 53.22
C PRO A 1148 -13.81 -115.43 54.45
N ILE A 1149 -14.48 -116.57 54.27
CA ILE A 1149 -14.50 -117.67 55.24
C ILE A 1149 -13.35 -118.63 54.97
N ASN A 1150 -12.77 -119.21 56.02
CA ASN A 1150 -11.71 -120.22 55.90
C ASN A 1150 -12.30 -121.57 55.39
N PRO A 1151 -11.87 -122.10 54.23
CA PRO A 1151 -12.44 -123.30 53.65
C PRO A 1151 -12.03 -124.58 54.41
N VAL A 1152 -13.01 -125.36 54.86
CA VAL A 1152 -12.80 -126.67 55.49
C VAL A 1152 -12.74 -127.76 54.40
N PRO A 1153 -11.78 -128.71 54.43
CA PRO A 1153 -11.67 -129.76 53.41
C PRO A 1153 -12.75 -130.86 53.55
N GLY A 1154 -13.17 -131.43 52.41
CA GLY A 1154 -14.06 -132.59 52.31
C GLY A 1154 -14.12 -133.11 50.86
N ASP A 1155 -14.28 -134.42 50.69
CA ASP A 1155 -13.97 -135.17 49.46
C ASP A 1155 -15.15 -135.41 48.49
N ASP A 1156 -14.76 -135.92 47.31
CA ASP A 1156 -15.50 -136.85 46.43
C ASP A 1156 -16.69 -136.38 45.54
N ASP A 1157 -16.34 -136.15 44.26
CA ASP A 1157 -16.65 -137.03 43.11
C ASP A 1157 -17.63 -136.58 41.99
N MET A 1158 -17.32 -137.12 40.78
CA MET A 1158 -18.13 -137.34 39.57
C MET A 1158 -18.45 -136.22 38.53
N GLU A 1159 -18.02 -136.55 37.29
CA GLU A 1159 -18.62 -136.29 35.96
C GLU A 1159 -18.63 -134.89 35.30
N ASN A 1160 -17.54 -134.64 34.57
CA ASN A 1160 -17.57 -134.01 33.23
C ASN A 1160 -18.10 -135.06 32.21
N PRO A 1161 -18.99 -134.71 31.26
CA PRO A 1161 -18.51 -134.40 29.90
C PRO A 1161 -19.31 -133.33 29.11
N GLY A 1162 -18.62 -132.22 28.79
CA GLY A 1162 -18.56 -131.69 27.42
C GLY A 1162 -19.72 -130.84 26.86
N ASN A 1163 -19.51 -129.53 26.80
CA ASN A 1163 -19.24 -128.81 25.52
C ASN A 1163 -18.51 -127.49 25.77
#